data_AF-A0A970GX45-F1
#
_entry.id   AF-A0A970GX45-F1
#
_cell.length_a   1.000
_cell.length_b   1.000
_cell.length_c   1.000
_cell.angle_alpha   90.00
_cell.angle_beta   90.00
_cell.angle_gamma   90.00
#
_symmetry.space_group_name_H-M   'P 1'
#
loop_
_entity.id
_entity.type
_entity.pdbx_description
1 polymer ?
#
loop_
_entity_poly.entity_id
_entity_poly.type
_entity_poly.pdbx_seq_one_letter_code
_entity_poly.pdbx_strand_id
1 'polypeptide(L)'
;MNEELKDDYNPDALTAVRPAGDGFDMLVTPRFVDAYANGYETLSTRITRKHLSQKDLFIDVGAHYGYYSLLAAAANPTLRSIVIEPVSENLQVLQRNLELNHVDRNRFTCINAAVSSKPGRISFCKSEASDNGSVYPHPSSGMIDRIEVAAVCLDDVAAQTYANRIFVKTATNGHELEVFKGFSRTLASDRDVTILLEMNPKMAKIAGTSVMEVLDYLRARSLTLFAIDDHEGLLYPLEKPANVALMEARHESTSYNVIAVRSSQALSVMLFSHSSHLAGAERTLVDLAGGLASRRILCTAVLPAPGPLRERLTNAGCAVLVPSGNRSMQDGWWWAKRGLEAIRCEMAAVQSSVSEELIPMVEKISPDVILSQTIASPWGALVAEATGIPHVLSAREYGELDHGMSFFLGFQESLQALYQGSDAVFCVSGDVKRVLFEEDPEDKAEVVYSNIGIPTPVARPARPDNTPTSSTNERRIPSIGIFGTVIESKGQIDLVRACIELARSGMPLRCHIVGMIGDEGYAEAIRSEIEQSGFADLVVWTEFVEDPYPLMQSMDEVVSCSRREALGRTLLEAALLGRPIVYARSGGGAEIFVHGEHGMAYEPGDSHALAVAIRTVLQNPEDTRARTKRAREYVRNRFASDAFVETILDGLRKAARQAGRSCVRRRAVGGLFLKEGLPVPQKIWTRPKLYHAAETGEFTESHTIYADEMPIGPFVVAFDIPVSGCARLRFDYTERLPISMTLASARIWAENGGLLAPEEILLETNGIATGKRSWNFFTTDPQLVLRLKRPAARIQLLGETRLLSAASLLDVTRRLNDFTRQQQVRINALETSLSWRLTHPLRRMVSSLRAISVGRRRERDDR
;
A
#
# COMPACT_ATOMS: atom_id res chain seq x y z
N MET A 1 30.79 20.94 -36.63
CA MET A 1 30.74 21.04 -35.16
C MET A 1 29.60 21.92 -34.74
N ASN A 2 28.57 21.28 -34.19
CA ASN A 2 27.56 21.95 -33.37
C ASN A 2 28.27 22.72 -32.25
N GLU A 3 27.98 24.01 -32.08
CA GLU A 3 28.56 24.88 -31.04
C GLU A 3 28.36 24.28 -29.63
N GLU A 4 27.26 23.55 -29.41
CA GLU A 4 26.95 22.87 -28.14
C GLU A 4 27.87 21.68 -27.83
N LEU A 5 28.54 21.12 -28.85
CA LEU A 5 29.40 19.92 -28.73
C LEU A 5 30.89 20.25 -28.73
N LYS A 6 31.28 21.52 -28.85
CA LYS A 6 32.69 21.90 -29.06
C LYS A 6 33.60 21.56 -27.90
N ASP A 7 33.07 21.53 -26.69
CA ASP A 7 33.81 21.30 -25.45
C ASP A 7 33.71 19.86 -24.94
N ASP A 8 33.03 18.96 -25.66
CA ASP A 8 32.72 17.59 -25.20
C ASP A 8 33.94 16.70 -24.98
N TYR A 9 35.13 17.09 -25.48
CA TYR A 9 36.41 16.40 -25.18
C TYR A 9 37.45 17.37 -24.60
N ASN A 10 37.03 18.54 -24.13
CA ASN A 10 37.92 19.56 -23.61
C ASN A 10 38.08 19.40 -22.08
N PRO A 11 39.18 18.81 -21.58
CA PRO A 11 39.39 18.59 -20.15
C PRO A 11 39.62 19.89 -19.37
N ASP A 12 39.76 21.03 -20.04
CA ASP A 12 39.92 22.35 -19.42
C ASP A 12 38.58 23.10 -19.30
N ALA A 13 37.53 22.64 -20.00
CA ALA A 13 36.17 23.18 -19.93
C ALA A 13 35.26 22.30 -19.06
N LEU A 14 35.65 22.07 -17.81
CA LEU A 14 34.88 21.25 -16.86
C LEU A 14 34.14 22.11 -15.85
N THR A 15 32.93 21.69 -15.52
CA THR A 15 32.06 22.26 -14.48
C THR A 15 31.80 21.20 -13.42
N ALA A 16 31.89 21.60 -12.15
CA ALA A 16 31.52 20.73 -11.03
C ALA A 16 30.00 20.63 -10.91
N VAL A 17 29.48 19.41 -10.76
CA VAL A 17 28.08 19.10 -10.54
C VAL A 17 27.96 18.04 -9.45
N ARG A 18 26.91 18.12 -8.66
CA ARG A 18 26.56 17.08 -7.68
C ARG A 18 25.29 16.37 -8.14
N PRO A 19 25.37 15.13 -8.64
CA PRO A 19 24.18 14.43 -9.12
C PRO A 19 23.12 14.24 -8.03
N ALA A 20 21.85 14.43 -8.41
CA ALA A 20 20.74 14.51 -7.47
C ALA A 20 20.52 13.21 -6.66
N GLY A 21 20.83 13.26 -5.36
CA GLY A 21 20.60 12.15 -4.44
C GLY A 21 21.59 11.00 -4.56
N ASP A 22 22.76 11.24 -5.17
CA ASP A 22 23.74 10.17 -5.44
C ASP A 22 24.98 10.16 -4.54
N GLY A 23 25.25 11.27 -3.85
CA GLY A 23 26.21 11.31 -2.75
C GLY A 23 27.68 11.44 -3.18
N PHE A 24 27.96 11.84 -4.41
CA PHE A 24 29.30 12.12 -4.93
C PHE A 24 29.27 13.39 -5.81
N ASP A 25 30.45 13.97 -6.09
CA ASP A 25 30.63 15.12 -6.96
C ASP A 25 31.24 14.69 -8.30
N MET A 26 31.00 15.42 -9.38
CA MET A 26 31.57 15.14 -10.70
C MET A 26 32.01 16.41 -11.40
N LEU A 27 33.12 16.33 -12.13
CA LEU A 27 33.51 17.25 -13.17
C LEU A 27 32.97 16.73 -14.50
N VAL A 28 32.24 17.57 -15.21
CA VAL A 28 31.61 17.25 -16.50
C VAL A 28 31.73 18.44 -17.45
N THR A 29 31.61 18.21 -18.75
CA THR A 29 31.53 19.30 -19.73
C THR A 29 30.15 20.01 -19.63
N PRO A 30 30.02 21.28 -20.09
CA PRO A 30 28.81 22.08 -19.88
C PRO A 30 27.51 21.39 -20.33
N ARG A 31 27.56 20.60 -21.41
CA ARG A 31 26.40 19.86 -21.94
C ARG A 31 25.75 18.92 -20.92
N PHE A 32 26.53 18.33 -20.01
CA PHE A 32 26.03 17.31 -19.09
C PHE A 32 25.62 17.85 -17.72
N VAL A 33 25.86 19.12 -17.43
CA VAL A 33 25.58 19.72 -16.10
C VAL A 33 24.11 19.51 -15.72
N ASP A 34 23.18 19.89 -16.60
CA ASP A 34 21.75 19.79 -16.33
C ASP A 34 21.27 18.34 -16.23
N ALA A 35 21.82 17.44 -17.06
CA ALA A 35 21.46 16.04 -17.05
C ALA A 35 21.79 15.37 -15.70
N TYR A 36 22.98 15.64 -15.16
CA TYR A 36 23.37 15.09 -13.87
C TYR A 36 22.72 15.83 -12.68
N ALA A 37 22.61 17.16 -12.74
CA ALA A 37 22.02 17.96 -11.66
C ALA A 37 20.55 17.63 -11.40
N ASN A 38 19.79 17.25 -12.43
CA ASN A 38 18.36 16.92 -12.31
C ASN A 38 18.09 15.43 -12.07
N GLY A 39 19.13 14.60 -11.97
CA GLY A 39 19.03 13.15 -11.83
C GLY A 39 19.21 12.43 -13.17
N TYR A 40 20.18 11.51 -13.21
CA TYR A 40 20.55 10.75 -14.39
C TYR A 40 20.08 9.30 -14.25
N GLU A 41 19.26 8.82 -15.19
CA GLU A 41 18.74 7.44 -15.24
C GLU A 41 18.26 6.96 -13.86
N THR A 42 17.26 7.66 -13.30
CA THR A 42 16.92 7.56 -11.88
C THR A 42 16.65 6.12 -11.43
N LEU A 43 15.83 5.35 -12.15
CA LEU A 43 15.50 3.99 -11.75
C LEU A 43 16.70 3.04 -11.92
N SER A 44 17.41 3.14 -13.05
CA SER A 44 18.63 2.37 -13.31
C SER A 44 19.69 2.61 -12.24
N THR A 45 19.92 3.86 -11.86
CA THR A 45 20.84 4.25 -10.80
C THR A 45 20.45 3.64 -9.45
N ARG A 46 19.16 3.70 -9.07
CA ARG A 46 18.70 3.18 -7.76
C ARG A 46 18.76 1.65 -7.69
N ILE A 47 18.36 0.94 -8.75
CA ILE A 47 18.51 -0.52 -8.84
C ILE A 47 19.98 -0.92 -8.77
N THR A 48 20.83 -0.27 -9.57
CA THR A 48 22.27 -0.55 -9.62
C THR A 48 22.93 -0.37 -8.26
N ARG A 49 22.65 0.74 -7.57
CA ARG A 49 23.15 1.00 -6.21
C ARG A 49 22.83 -0.14 -5.24
N LYS A 50 21.60 -0.67 -5.27
CA LYS A 50 21.18 -1.77 -4.39
C LYS A 50 21.93 -3.07 -4.70
N HIS A 51 22.09 -3.40 -5.98
CA HIS A 51 22.79 -4.61 -6.39
C HIS A 51 24.29 -4.57 -6.06
N LEU A 52 24.93 -3.39 -6.16
CA LEU A 52 26.37 -3.21 -5.88
C LEU A 52 26.76 -3.44 -4.41
N SER A 53 25.81 -3.26 -3.48
CA SER A 53 26.06 -3.44 -2.04
C SER A 53 26.55 -4.84 -1.65
N GLN A 54 26.26 -5.86 -2.48
CA GLN A 54 26.58 -7.27 -2.23
C GLN A 54 27.58 -7.85 -3.25
N LYS A 55 28.37 -7.00 -3.92
CA LYS A 55 29.31 -7.40 -4.98
C LYS A 55 30.77 -7.22 -4.52
N ASP A 56 31.64 -8.03 -5.10
CA ASP A 56 33.09 -8.01 -4.84
C ASP A 56 33.83 -7.17 -5.88
N LEU A 57 33.32 -7.18 -7.11
CA LEU A 57 33.91 -6.52 -8.27
C LEU A 57 32.84 -5.81 -9.10
N PHE A 58 33.12 -4.57 -9.46
CA PHE A 58 32.42 -3.82 -10.49
C PHE A 58 33.30 -3.66 -11.72
N ILE A 59 32.75 -3.87 -12.91
CA ILE A 59 33.45 -3.61 -14.16
C ILE A 59 32.62 -2.65 -14.99
N ASP A 60 33.19 -1.50 -15.33
CA ASP A 60 32.55 -0.43 -16.10
C ASP A 60 33.17 -0.36 -17.49
N VAL A 61 32.43 -0.81 -18.51
CA VAL A 61 32.86 -0.86 -19.91
C VAL A 61 32.23 0.29 -20.67
N GLY A 62 33.07 1.14 -21.28
CA GLY A 62 32.61 2.41 -21.87
C GLY A 62 32.18 3.35 -20.76
N ALA A 63 33.10 3.60 -19.82
CA ALA A 63 32.81 4.30 -18.58
C ALA A 63 32.62 5.81 -18.76
N HIS A 64 33.07 6.39 -19.88
CA HIS A 64 32.97 7.81 -20.19
C HIS A 64 33.54 8.68 -19.05
N TYR A 65 32.75 9.55 -18.41
CA TYR A 65 33.17 10.36 -17.25
C TYR A 65 33.06 9.66 -15.89
N GLY A 66 32.60 8.40 -15.87
CA GLY A 66 32.65 7.53 -14.70
C GLY A 66 31.49 7.66 -13.72
N TYR A 67 30.30 8.08 -14.17
CA TYR A 67 29.11 8.20 -13.32
C TYR A 67 28.82 6.89 -12.55
N TYR A 68 28.74 5.76 -13.25
CA TYR A 68 28.50 4.45 -12.62
C TYR A 68 29.71 3.96 -11.80
N SER A 69 30.93 4.34 -12.17
CA SER A 69 32.14 4.07 -11.39
C SER A 69 32.12 4.78 -10.03
N LEU A 70 31.67 6.03 -9.96
CA LEU A 70 31.49 6.77 -8.71
C LEU A 70 30.32 6.23 -7.89
N LEU A 71 29.22 5.88 -8.57
CA LEU A 71 28.08 5.22 -7.94
C LEU A 71 28.52 3.93 -7.25
N ALA A 72 29.36 3.12 -7.89
CA ALA A 72 29.94 1.90 -7.32
C ALA A 72 30.83 2.20 -6.11
N ALA A 73 31.70 3.22 -6.20
CA ALA A 73 32.56 3.62 -5.10
C ALA A 73 31.75 4.09 -3.87
N ALA A 74 30.66 4.84 -4.08
CA ALA A 74 29.78 5.36 -3.05
C ALA A 74 28.86 4.27 -2.45
N ALA A 75 28.37 3.33 -3.26
CA ALA A 75 27.43 2.30 -2.85
C ALA A 75 28.07 1.24 -1.92
N ASN A 76 29.34 0.92 -2.13
CA ASN A 76 30.04 -0.12 -1.38
C ASN A 76 31.51 0.30 -1.13
N PRO A 77 31.88 0.70 0.10
CA PRO A 77 33.24 1.14 0.45
C PRO A 77 34.36 0.10 0.29
N THR A 78 34.01 -1.17 0.09
CA THR A 78 34.98 -2.27 -0.08
C THR A 78 35.06 -2.78 -1.51
N LEU A 79 34.15 -2.34 -2.38
CA LEU A 79 34.06 -2.77 -3.77
C LEU A 79 35.31 -2.33 -4.54
N ARG A 80 35.86 -3.28 -5.32
CA ARG A 80 36.89 -3.00 -6.32
C ARG A 80 36.24 -2.74 -7.67
N SER A 81 36.79 -1.81 -8.43
CA SER A 81 36.29 -1.41 -9.75
C SER A 81 37.37 -1.58 -10.82
N ILE A 82 37.02 -2.15 -11.95
CA ILE A 82 37.84 -2.07 -13.16
C ILE A 82 37.09 -1.20 -14.16
N VAL A 83 37.71 -0.12 -14.59
CA VAL A 83 37.08 0.93 -15.36
C VAL A 83 37.78 1.02 -16.71
N ILE A 84 37.04 0.83 -17.79
CA ILE A 84 37.58 0.66 -19.14
C ILE A 84 36.96 1.72 -20.05
N GLU A 85 37.81 2.60 -20.58
CA GLU A 85 37.39 3.71 -21.46
C GLU A 85 38.37 3.86 -22.63
N PRO A 86 37.90 3.74 -23.89
CA PRO A 86 38.76 3.80 -25.06
C PRO A 86 39.30 5.22 -25.37
N VAL A 87 38.56 6.27 -25.05
CA VAL A 87 38.96 7.65 -25.38
C VAL A 87 39.78 8.26 -24.24
N SER A 88 41.01 8.69 -24.54
CA SER A 88 41.96 9.14 -23.52
C SER A 88 41.53 10.42 -22.81
N GLU A 89 40.85 11.34 -23.49
CA GLU A 89 40.32 12.57 -22.88
C GLU A 89 39.20 12.27 -21.87
N ASN A 90 38.27 11.37 -22.22
CA ASN A 90 37.20 10.92 -21.32
C ASN A 90 37.80 10.23 -20.08
N LEU A 91 38.80 9.37 -20.28
CA LEU A 91 39.48 8.67 -19.19
C LEU A 91 40.19 9.64 -18.22
N GLN A 92 40.76 10.75 -18.73
CA GLN A 92 41.36 11.79 -17.88
C GLN A 92 40.30 12.46 -16.99
N VAL A 93 39.13 12.80 -17.54
CA VAL A 93 38.02 13.37 -16.75
C VAL A 93 37.55 12.37 -15.69
N LEU A 94 37.38 11.10 -16.07
CA LEU A 94 37.01 10.03 -15.14
C LEU A 94 37.99 9.88 -13.98
N GLN A 95 39.29 9.89 -14.25
CA GLN A 95 40.33 9.80 -13.21
C GLN A 95 40.27 10.98 -12.25
N ARG A 96 40.09 12.21 -12.76
CA ARG A 96 39.89 13.40 -11.93
C ARG A 96 38.64 13.28 -11.06
N ASN A 97 37.56 12.68 -11.57
CA ASN A 97 36.33 12.45 -10.80
C ASN A 97 36.53 11.45 -9.65
N LEU A 98 37.27 10.36 -9.87
CA LEU A 98 37.62 9.42 -8.81
C LEU A 98 38.48 10.08 -7.72
N GLU A 99 39.43 10.93 -8.13
CA GLU A 99 40.28 11.69 -7.21
C GLU A 99 39.52 12.75 -6.40
N LEU A 100 38.59 13.47 -7.06
CA LEU A 100 37.71 14.46 -6.43
C LEU A 100 36.90 13.87 -5.27
N ASN A 101 36.48 12.61 -5.40
CA ASN A 101 35.71 11.90 -4.37
C ASN A 101 36.56 11.09 -3.40
N HIS A 102 37.89 11.27 -3.43
CA HIS A 102 38.83 10.59 -2.54
C HIS A 102 38.69 9.05 -2.56
N VAL A 103 38.36 8.48 -3.73
CA VAL A 103 38.29 7.03 -3.89
C VAL A 103 39.71 6.47 -3.78
N ASP A 104 39.92 5.48 -2.90
CA ASP A 104 41.23 4.84 -2.72
C ASP A 104 41.72 4.26 -4.06
N ARG A 105 42.93 4.65 -4.47
CA ARG A 105 43.57 4.18 -5.72
C ARG A 105 43.75 2.66 -5.76
N ASN A 106 43.82 1.99 -4.62
CA ASN A 106 43.89 0.52 -4.57
C ASN A 106 42.55 -0.17 -4.88
N ARG A 107 41.46 0.60 -4.90
CA ARG A 107 40.12 0.09 -5.18
C ARG A 107 39.72 0.19 -6.64
N PHE A 108 40.47 0.90 -7.48
CA PHE A 108 40.14 0.99 -8.90
C PHE A 108 41.33 0.74 -9.81
N THR A 109 41.06 0.21 -11.01
CA THR A 109 42.03 0.07 -12.08
C THR A 109 41.44 0.67 -13.35
N CYS A 110 42.11 1.69 -13.89
CA CYS A 110 41.72 2.35 -15.13
C CYS A 110 42.48 1.75 -16.32
N ILE A 111 41.75 1.32 -17.36
CA ILE A 111 42.32 0.72 -18.56
C ILE A 111 41.89 1.56 -19.77
N ASN A 112 42.86 2.12 -20.50
CA ASN A 112 42.60 2.81 -21.77
C ASN A 112 42.53 1.80 -22.91
N ALA A 113 41.36 1.20 -23.11
CA ALA A 113 41.12 0.16 -24.11
C ALA A 113 39.65 0.10 -24.50
N ALA A 114 39.36 -0.53 -25.63
CA ALA A 114 38.03 -1.05 -25.93
C ALA A 114 37.93 -2.51 -25.45
N VAL A 115 36.70 -2.97 -25.17
CA VAL A 115 36.44 -4.39 -24.84
C VAL A 115 35.87 -5.09 -26.07
N SER A 116 36.36 -6.29 -26.37
CA SER A 116 35.90 -7.08 -27.51
C SER A 116 36.05 -8.59 -27.27
N SER A 117 35.66 -9.40 -28.26
CA SER A 117 35.69 -10.86 -28.17
C SER A 117 37.10 -11.46 -28.26
N LYS A 118 38.08 -10.68 -28.70
CA LYS A 118 39.49 -11.07 -28.82
C LYS A 118 40.41 -9.90 -28.42
N PRO A 119 41.60 -10.17 -27.85
CA PRO A 119 42.59 -9.13 -27.61
C PRO A 119 43.22 -8.67 -28.93
N GLY A 120 43.67 -7.42 -29.00
CA GLY A 120 44.34 -6.89 -30.19
C GLY A 120 44.34 -5.37 -30.27
N ARG A 121 44.24 -4.85 -31.50
CA ARG A 121 43.95 -3.43 -31.76
C ARG A 121 42.64 -3.32 -32.51
N ILE A 122 41.87 -2.27 -32.24
CA ILE A 122 40.61 -2.00 -32.91
C ILE A 122 40.49 -0.52 -33.27
N SER A 123 39.96 -0.27 -34.46
CA SER A 123 39.60 1.07 -34.93
C SER A 123 38.36 1.54 -34.18
N PHE A 124 38.47 2.65 -33.46
CA PHE A 124 37.38 3.28 -32.70
C PHE A 124 37.03 4.64 -33.32
N CYS A 125 35.75 4.88 -33.52
CA CYS A 125 35.21 6.12 -34.09
C CYS A 125 34.91 7.11 -32.96
N LYS A 126 35.63 8.24 -32.94
CA LYS A 126 35.36 9.36 -32.04
C LYS A 126 34.29 10.24 -32.70
N SER A 127 33.17 10.47 -32.02
CA SER A 127 32.05 11.27 -32.50
C SER A 127 32.09 12.70 -31.94
N GLU A 128 31.40 13.67 -32.56
CA GLU A 128 31.30 15.05 -32.06
C GLU A 128 30.74 15.09 -30.63
N ALA A 129 29.72 14.26 -30.35
CA ALA A 129 29.20 14.04 -29.01
C ALA A 129 29.97 12.90 -28.32
N SER A 130 30.51 13.17 -27.14
CA SER A 130 31.45 12.29 -26.44
C SER A 130 30.85 10.98 -25.90
N ASP A 131 29.53 10.95 -25.71
CA ASP A 131 28.72 9.80 -25.32
C ASP A 131 28.36 8.87 -26.49
N ASN A 132 28.61 9.30 -27.74
CA ASN A 132 28.28 8.52 -28.95
C ASN A 132 29.47 7.81 -29.59
N GLY A 133 30.66 7.89 -28.98
CA GLY A 133 31.84 7.17 -29.47
C GLY A 133 31.63 5.65 -29.45
N SER A 134 32.08 4.96 -30.51
CA SER A 134 31.97 3.50 -30.59
C SER A 134 32.93 2.91 -31.64
N VAL A 135 32.98 1.57 -31.75
CA VAL A 135 33.70 0.88 -32.85
C VAL A 135 33.08 1.21 -34.22
N TYR A 136 31.79 1.55 -34.24
CA TYR A 136 31.01 1.88 -35.43
C TYR A 136 30.75 3.40 -35.51
N PRO A 137 30.61 3.98 -36.71
CA PRO A 137 30.25 5.38 -36.84
C PRO A 137 28.81 5.61 -36.37
N HIS A 138 28.60 6.58 -35.47
CA HIS A 138 27.26 6.91 -34.99
C HIS A 138 26.46 7.65 -36.08
N PRO A 139 25.21 7.27 -36.35
CA PRO A 139 24.41 7.81 -37.46
C PRO A 139 23.85 9.21 -37.18
N SER A 140 23.75 9.60 -35.91
CA SER A 140 23.19 10.90 -35.48
C SER A 140 24.26 11.87 -34.97
N SER A 141 25.55 11.50 -35.00
CA SER A 141 26.64 12.36 -34.52
C SER A 141 27.81 12.26 -35.49
N GLY A 142 28.32 13.40 -35.96
CA GLY A 142 29.43 13.44 -36.91
C GLY A 142 30.68 12.75 -36.33
N MET A 143 31.43 12.02 -37.15
CA MET A 143 32.72 11.47 -36.73
C MET A 143 33.78 12.57 -36.83
N ILE A 144 34.50 12.80 -35.73
CA ILE A 144 35.59 13.79 -35.68
C ILE A 144 36.95 13.16 -35.95
N ASP A 145 37.15 11.91 -35.53
CA ASP A 145 38.42 11.20 -35.65
C ASP A 145 38.22 9.68 -35.62
N ARG A 146 39.21 8.94 -36.10
CA ARG A 146 39.30 7.49 -36.01
C ARG A 146 40.63 7.12 -35.36
N ILE A 147 40.54 6.60 -34.14
CA ILE A 147 41.69 6.25 -33.32
C ILE A 147 41.89 4.74 -33.25
N GLU A 148 43.13 4.30 -33.12
CA GLU A 148 43.47 2.88 -32.93
C GLU A 148 43.75 2.63 -31.44
N VAL A 149 42.89 1.84 -30.79
CA VAL A 149 42.99 1.54 -29.35
C VAL A 149 43.27 0.07 -29.12
N ALA A 150 43.86 -0.26 -27.97
CA ALA A 150 43.97 -1.66 -27.55
C ALA A 150 42.57 -2.27 -27.35
N ALA A 151 42.41 -3.52 -27.74
CA ALA A 151 41.23 -4.32 -27.45
C ALA A 151 41.59 -5.38 -26.40
N VAL A 152 40.75 -5.54 -25.38
CA VAL A 152 40.90 -6.53 -24.31
C VAL A 152 39.65 -7.42 -24.19
N CYS A 153 39.81 -8.64 -23.68
CA CYS A 153 38.68 -9.51 -23.35
C CYS A 153 38.27 -9.35 -21.89
N LEU A 154 36.97 -9.32 -21.64
CA LEU A 154 36.43 -9.11 -20.31
C LEU A 154 36.73 -10.29 -19.36
N ASP A 155 36.83 -11.52 -19.87
CA ASP A 155 37.26 -12.68 -19.08
C ASP A 155 38.70 -12.54 -18.57
N ASP A 156 39.61 -12.01 -19.40
CA ASP A 156 41.01 -11.84 -19.01
C ASP A 156 41.15 -10.73 -17.98
N VAL A 157 40.35 -9.67 -18.12
CA VAL A 157 40.24 -8.59 -17.14
C VAL A 157 39.68 -9.10 -15.81
N ALA A 158 38.57 -9.84 -15.84
CA ALA A 158 37.95 -10.37 -14.62
C ALA A 158 38.84 -11.39 -13.91
N ALA A 159 39.63 -12.18 -14.66
CA ALA A 159 40.57 -13.17 -14.13
C ALA A 159 41.74 -12.57 -13.33
N GLN A 160 42.02 -11.28 -13.49
CA GLN A 160 42.99 -10.56 -12.65
C GLN A 160 42.54 -10.45 -11.19
N THR A 161 41.28 -10.80 -10.91
CA THR A 161 40.69 -10.80 -9.57
C THR A 161 40.16 -12.19 -9.21
N TYR A 162 40.12 -12.49 -7.92
CA TYR A 162 39.48 -13.70 -7.37
C TYR A 162 38.00 -13.44 -7.00
N ALA A 163 37.34 -12.49 -7.68
CA ALA A 163 35.98 -12.07 -7.36
C ALA A 163 34.94 -13.12 -7.80
N ASN A 164 34.00 -13.44 -6.91
CA ASN A 164 32.92 -14.40 -7.19
C ASN A 164 31.60 -13.71 -7.49
N ARG A 165 31.39 -12.50 -6.94
CA ARG A 165 30.18 -11.69 -7.12
C ARG A 165 30.52 -10.47 -7.96
N ILE A 166 30.21 -10.54 -9.25
CA ILE A 166 30.62 -9.55 -10.25
C ILE A 166 29.39 -8.76 -10.72
N PHE A 167 29.55 -7.45 -10.84
CA PHE A 167 28.61 -6.58 -11.53
C PHE A 167 29.31 -5.95 -12.73
N VAL A 168 28.71 -6.03 -13.90
CA VAL A 168 29.24 -5.43 -15.14
C VAL A 168 28.27 -4.38 -15.63
N LYS A 169 28.73 -3.16 -15.85
CA LYS A 169 28.02 -2.16 -16.66
C LYS A 169 28.68 -2.10 -18.04
N THR A 170 27.89 -2.08 -19.11
CA THR A 170 28.41 -1.95 -20.48
C THR A 170 27.61 -0.95 -21.30
N ALA A 171 28.31 0.02 -21.87
CA ALA A 171 27.78 0.97 -22.85
C ALA A 171 28.79 1.06 -24.00
N THR A 172 28.58 0.29 -25.06
CA THR A 172 29.53 0.21 -26.19
C THR A 172 28.92 0.60 -27.52
N ASN A 173 27.68 1.10 -27.50
CA ASN A 173 26.96 1.62 -28.67
C ASN A 173 27.00 0.65 -29.85
N GLY A 174 26.46 -0.57 -29.67
CA GLY A 174 26.30 -1.59 -30.71
C GLY A 174 27.35 -2.70 -30.69
N HIS A 175 28.39 -2.61 -29.86
CA HIS A 175 29.43 -3.64 -29.73
C HIS A 175 29.17 -4.64 -28.59
N GLU A 176 27.98 -4.62 -27.97
CA GLU A 176 27.66 -5.38 -26.75
C GLU A 176 27.81 -6.90 -26.95
N LEU A 177 27.40 -7.42 -28.12
CA LEU A 177 27.51 -8.85 -28.42
C LEU A 177 28.98 -9.33 -28.38
N GLU A 178 29.91 -8.53 -28.91
CA GLU A 178 31.33 -8.87 -28.92
C GLU A 178 31.94 -8.76 -27.52
N VAL A 179 31.51 -7.79 -26.70
CA VAL A 179 31.86 -7.70 -25.28
C VAL A 179 31.48 -9.01 -24.55
N PHE A 180 30.25 -9.49 -24.72
CA PHE A 180 29.80 -10.71 -24.05
C PHE A 180 30.43 -12.00 -24.61
N LYS A 181 30.79 -12.04 -25.90
CA LYS A 181 31.64 -13.11 -26.45
C LYS A 181 33.01 -13.16 -25.77
N GLY A 182 33.59 -12.00 -25.47
CA GLY A 182 34.82 -11.85 -24.69
C GLY A 182 34.65 -12.13 -23.19
N PHE A 183 33.43 -12.37 -22.71
CA PHE A 183 33.09 -12.67 -21.31
C PHE A 183 32.47 -14.08 -21.14
N SER A 184 32.59 -14.92 -22.15
CA SER A 184 31.87 -16.18 -22.25
C SER A 184 32.25 -17.19 -21.16
N ARG A 185 33.51 -17.23 -20.70
CA ARG A 185 33.96 -18.16 -19.64
C ARG A 185 33.38 -17.79 -18.29
N THR A 186 33.39 -16.50 -17.94
CA THR A 186 32.81 -16.01 -16.68
C THR A 186 31.30 -16.20 -16.67
N LEU A 187 30.62 -15.91 -17.78
CA LEU A 187 29.18 -16.16 -17.90
C LEU A 187 28.82 -17.65 -17.83
N ALA A 188 29.68 -18.55 -18.32
CA ALA A 188 29.48 -20.00 -18.22
C ALA A 188 29.81 -20.59 -16.83
N SER A 189 30.48 -19.82 -15.97
CA SER A 189 30.84 -20.27 -14.62
C SER A 189 29.70 -20.12 -13.60
N ASP A 190 29.87 -20.70 -12.41
CA ASP A 190 28.95 -20.54 -11.27
C ASP A 190 29.08 -19.19 -10.55
N ARG A 191 29.89 -18.27 -11.09
CA ARG A 191 30.02 -16.92 -10.53
C ARG A 191 28.68 -16.19 -10.59
N ASP A 192 28.45 -15.42 -9.54
CA ASP A 192 27.28 -14.57 -9.38
C ASP A 192 27.48 -13.28 -10.19
N VAL A 193 26.96 -13.27 -11.41
CA VAL A 193 27.08 -12.17 -12.36
C VAL A 193 25.76 -11.41 -12.47
N THR A 194 25.84 -10.09 -12.37
CA THR A 194 24.77 -9.17 -12.74
C THR A 194 25.30 -8.24 -13.84
N ILE A 195 24.50 -8.00 -14.88
CA ILE A 195 24.86 -7.09 -15.97
C ILE A 195 23.83 -5.96 -16.02
N LEU A 196 24.31 -4.73 -16.15
CA LEU A 196 23.55 -3.59 -16.67
C LEU A 196 24.11 -3.27 -18.06
N LEU A 197 23.33 -3.43 -19.11
CA LEU A 197 23.75 -3.04 -20.46
C LEU A 197 22.87 -1.94 -21.01
N GLU A 198 23.51 -0.98 -21.66
CA GLU A 198 22.81 0.02 -22.46
C GLU A 198 22.53 -0.56 -23.84
N MET A 199 21.25 -0.74 -24.17
CA MET A 199 20.81 -1.27 -25.44
C MET A 199 20.43 -0.12 -26.38
N ASN A 200 21.09 -0.05 -27.54
CA ASN A 200 20.79 0.92 -28.58
C ASN A 200 20.35 0.18 -29.86
N PRO A 201 19.03 0.07 -30.13
CA PRO A 201 18.51 -0.67 -31.28
C PRO A 201 19.04 -0.18 -32.63
N LYS A 202 19.28 1.14 -32.77
CA LYS A 202 19.81 1.74 -33.99
C LYS A 202 21.27 1.34 -34.22
N MET A 203 22.09 1.38 -33.17
CA MET A 203 23.50 1.00 -33.25
C MET A 203 23.67 -0.51 -33.43
N ALA A 204 22.81 -1.33 -32.84
CA ALA A 204 22.78 -2.77 -33.10
C ALA A 204 22.65 -3.06 -34.61
N LYS A 205 21.72 -2.41 -35.30
CA LYS A 205 21.54 -2.54 -36.76
C LYS A 205 22.79 -2.13 -37.55
N ILE A 206 23.45 -1.03 -37.14
CA ILE A 206 24.68 -0.54 -37.79
C ILE A 206 25.84 -1.52 -37.60
N ALA A 207 25.93 -2.13 -36.43
CA ALA A 207 26.92 -3.16 -36.12
C ALA A 207 26.67 -4.50 -36.85
N GLY A 208 25.55 -4.64 -37.56
CA GLY A 208 25.16 -5.88 -38.24
C GLY A 208 24.65 -6.96 -37.28
N THR A 209 24.18 -6.56 -36.09
CA THR A 209 23.54 -7.42 -35.09
C THR A 209 22.08 -6.99 -34.90
N SER A 210 21.32 -7.72 -34.09
CA SER A 210 20.01 -7.26 -33.59
C SER A 210 19.95 -7.23 -32.06
N VAL A 211 18.97 -6.52 -31.51
CA VAL A 211 18.65 -6.56 -30.07
C VAL A 211 18.39 -8.01 -29.65
N MET A 212 17.60 -8.75 -30.44
CA MET A 212 17.24 -10.12 -30.13
C MET A 212 18.47 -11.04 -30.04
N GLU A 213 19.46 -10.89 -30.94
CA GLU A 213 20.69 -11.69 -30.90
C GLU A 213 21.49 -11.48 -29.61
N VAL A 214 21.56 -10.24 -29.10
CA VAL A 214 22.22 -9.95 -27.82
C VAL A 214 21.45 -10.59 -26.67
N LEU A 215 20.12 -10.44 -26.65
CA LEU A 215 19.27 -11.02 -25.61
C LEU A 215 19.36 -12.55 -25.61
N ASP A 216 19.26 -13.20 -26.77
CA ASP A 216 19.35 -14.65 -26.92
C ASP A 216 20.72 -15.18 -26.50
N TYR A 217 21.80 -14.45 -26.81
CA TYR A 217 23.14 -14.80 -26.36
C TYR A 217 23.25 -14.86 -24.83
N LEU A 218 22.65 -13.90 -24.12
CA LEU A 218 22.63 -13.84 -22.67
C LEU A 218 21.67 -14.88 -22.06
N ARG A 219 20.47 -15.07 -22.64
CA ARG A 219 19.50 -16.09 -22.21
C ARG A 219 20.09 -17.50 -22.28
N ALA A 220 20.83 -17.81 -23.34
CA ALA A 220 21.52 -19.08 -23.51
C ALA A 220 22.55 -19.39 -22.40
N ARG A 221 22.90 -18.38 -21.57
CA ARG A 221 23.82 -18.48 -20.42
C ARG A 221 23.10 -18.35 -19.07
N SER A 222 21.81 -18.70 -19.05
CA SER A 222 20.96 -18.71 -17.85
C SER A 222 20.89 -17.34 -17.17
N LEU A 223 20.70 -16.30 -17.99
CA LEU A 223 20.36 -14.96 -17.54
C LEU A 223 18.91 -14.63 -17.91
N THR A 224 18.19 -14.05 -16.96
CA THR A 224 16.86 -13.45 -17.13
C THR A 224 17.03 -11.95 -17.26
N LEU A 225 16.34 -11.32 -18.22
CA LEU A 225 16.60 -9.94 -18.64
C LEU A 225 15.37 -9.07 -18.51
N PHE A 226 15.55 -7.86 -17.99
CA PHE A 226 14.50 -6.87 -17.82
C PHE A 226 14.96 -5.54 -18.39
N ALA A 227 14.16 -4.93 -19.26
CA ALA A 227 14.35 -3.54 -19.64
C ALA A 227 13.97 -2.64 -18.47
N ILE A 228 14.80 -1.63 -18.23
CA ILE A 228 14.54 -0.52 -17.33
C ILE A 228 14.16 0.67 -18.21
N ASP A 229 12.88 1.02 -18.17
CA ASP A 229 12.36 2.21 -18.83
C ASP A 229 12.42 3.36 -17.82
N ASP A 230 13.53 4.11 -17.83
CA ASP A 230 13.75 5.26 -16.93
C ASP A 230 12.77 6.41 -17.18
N HIS A 231 12.16 6.50 -18.37
CA HIS A 231 11.15 7.51 -18.68
C HIS A 231 9.84 7.22 -17.95
N GLU A 232 9.36 5.97 -18.02
CA GLU A 232 8.15 5.54 -17.33
C GLU A 232 8.40 5.18 -15.85
N GLY A 233 9.65 4.91 -15.48
CA GLY A 233 10.01 4.39 -14.15
C GLY A 233 9.51 2.96 -13.92
N LEU A 234 9.52 2.14 -14.98
CA LEU A 234 8.98 0.78 -14.98
C LEU A 234 10.00 -0.27 -15.47
N LEU A 235 9.70 -1.53 -15.15
CA LEU A 235 10.48 -2.71 -15.54
C LEU A 235 9.67 -3.62 -16.45
N TYR A 236 10.26 -4.07 -17.55
CA TYR A 236 9.62 -4.98 -18.50
C TYR A 236 10.46 -6.24 -18.71
N PRO A 237 9.95 -7.45 -18.40
CA PRO A 237 10.66 -8.69 -18.70
C PRO A 237 10.80 -8.84 -20.21
N LEU A 238 12.02 -9.10 -20.67
CA LEU A 238 12.33 -9.21 -22.09
C LEU A 238 12.15 -10.64 -22.61
N GLU A 239 11.76 -11.60 -21.77
CA GLU A 239 11.36 -12.95 -22.19
C GLU A 239 10.09 -12.91 -23.08
N LYS A 240 9.32 -11.82 -23.02
CA LYS A 240 8.15 -11.60 -23.86
C LYS A 240 8.55 -10.84 -25.13
N PRO A 241 8.36 -11.42 -26.34
CA PRO A 241 8.65 -10.72 -27.60
C PRO A 241 7.91 -9.38 -27.75
N ALA A 242 6.70 -9.27 -27.20
CA ALA A 242 5.92 -8.03 -27.21
C ALA A 242 6.61 -6.90 -26.42
N ASN A 243 7.30 -7.21 -25.31
CA ASN A 243 8.04 -6.23 -24.54
C ASN A 243 9.32 -5.80 -25.27
N VAL A 244 10.00 -6.72 -25.97
CA VAL A 244 11.15 -6.38 -26.83
C VAL A 244 10.70 -5.40 -27.92
N ALA A 245 9.62 -5.71 -28.64
CA ALA A 245 9.08 -4.84 -29.69
C ALA A 245 8.64 -3.47 -29.15
N LEU A 246 8.03 -3.42 -27.95
CA LEU A 246 7.67 -2.18 -27.28
C LEU A 246 8.90 -1.30 -27.02
N MET A 247 9.98 -1.89 -26.47
CA MET A 247 11.21 -1.16 -26.18
C MET A 247 11.92 -0.70 -27.45
N GLU A 248 12.01 -1.55 -28.48
CA GLU A 248 12.59 -1.16 -29.77
C GLU A 248 11.80 -0.02 -30.44
N ALA A 249 10.47 -0.02 -30.33
CA ALA A 249 9.63 1.04 -30.88
C ALA A 249 9.78 2.37 -30.10
N ARG A 250 9.85 2.32 -28.77
CA ARG A 250 10.04 3.51 -27.92
C ARG A 250 11.43 4.13 -28.07
N HIS A 251 12.45 3.28 -28.26
CA HIS A 251 13.85 3.68 -28.31
C HIS A 251 14.44 3.48 -29.71
N GLU A 252 13.67 3.77 -30.77
CA GLU A 252 14.18 3.66 -32.14
C GLU A 252 15.34 4.65 -32.42
N SER A 253 15.32 5.80 -31.74
CA SER A 253 16.30 6.88 -31.89
C SER A 253 17.21 7.09 -30.67
N THR A 254 17.03 6.30 -29.61
CA THR A 254 17.73 6.43 -28.32
C THR A 254 18.15 5.06 -27.80
N SER A 255 18.75 5.01 -26.61
CA SER A 255 19.06 3.79 -25.87
C SER A 255 18.13 3.60 -24.66
N TYR A 256 18.16 2.41 -24.08
CA TYR A 256 17.55 2.08 -22.80
C TYR A 256 18.41 1.07 -22.05
N ASN A 257 18.27 1.01 -20.72
CA ASN A 257 19.03 0.08 -19.91
C ASN A 257 18.33 -1.29 -19.82
N VAL A 258 19.12 -2.36 -19.79
CA VAL A 258 18.66 -3.72 -19.52
C VAL A 258 19.47 -4.29 -18.37
N ILE A 259 18.79 -4.76 -17.34
CA ILE A 259 19.41 -5.52 -16.26
C ILE A 259 19.24 -7.02 -16.51
N ALA A 260 20.35 -7.76 -16.43
CA ALA A 260 20.38 -9.21 -16.53
C ALA A 260 20.91 -9.83 -15.24
N VAL A 261 20.17 -10.81 -14.71
CA VAL A 261 20.50 -11.55 -13.48
C VAL A 261 20.46 -13.05 -13.74
N ARG A 262 21.19 -13.84 -12.94
CA ARG A 262 21.14 -15.31 -13.03
C ARG A 262 19.71 -15.81 -12.89
N SER A 263 19.24 -16.62 -13.83
CA SER A 263 17.87 -17.14 -13.83
C SER A 263 17.52 -17.95 -12.59
N SER A 264 18.49 -18.61 -11.96
CA SER A 264 18.30 -19.32 -10.69
C SER A 264 18.05 -18.40 -9.49
N GLN A 265 18.37 -17.11 -9.62
CA GLN A 265 18.22 -16.07 -8.59
C GLN A 265 17.15 -15.04 -8.96
N ALA A 266 16.71 -15.00 -10.22
CA ALA A 266 15.73 -14.06 -10.73
C ALA A 266 14.38 -14.25 -10.03
N LEU A 267 13.83 -13.15 -9.51
CA LEU A 267 12.46 -13.09 -9.02
C LEU A 267 11.97 -11.65 -9.21
N SER A 268 10.82 -11.51 -9.87
CA SER A 268 10.09 -10.26 -10.05
C SER A 268 8.88 -10.25 -9.11
N VAL A 269 8.84 -9.29 -8.20
CA VAL A 269 7.79 -9.17 -7.18
C VAL A 269 7.00 -7.89 -7.41
N MET A 270 5.68 -8.00 -7.43
CA MET A 270 4.80 -6.84 -7.48
C MET A 270 4.18 -6.56 -6.10
N LEU A 271 4.40 -5.35 -5.59
CA LEU A 271 4.03 -4.94 -4.24
C LEU A 271 2.84 -3.99 -4.27
N PHE A 272 1.69 -4.37 -3.69
CA PHE A 272 0.51 -3.51 -3.63
C PHE A 272 0.48 -2.74 -2.30
N SER A 273 0.50 -1.41 -2.40
CA SER A 273 0.21 -0.51 -1.28
C SER A 273 -1.27 -0.15 -1.25
N HIS A 274 -1.82 0.09 -0.06
CA HIS A 274 -3.20 0.54 0.12
C HIS A 274 -3.36 2.08 0.10
N SER A 275 -2.25 2.82 0.31
CA SER A 275 -2.18 4.28 0.25
C SER A 275 -0.86 4.75 -0.39
N SER A 276 -0.73 6.05 -0.66
CA SER A 276 0.49 6.68 -1.19
C SER A 276 1.20 7.60 -0.17
N HIS A 277 0.79 7.55 1.10
CA HIS A 277 1.35 8.35 2.20
C HIS A 277 2.53 7.64 2.90
N LEU A 278 3.05 8.20 3.99
CA LEU A 278 4.19 7.67 4.75
C LEU A 278 3.83 7.28 6.20
N ALA A 279 2.78 6.47 6.35
CA ALA A 279 2.44 5.86 7.63
C ALA A 279 3.24 4.55 7.88
N GLY A 280 2.92 3.83 8.94
CA GLY A 280 3.74 2.70 9.43
C GLY A 280 3.78 1.50 8.48
N ALA A 281 2.69 1.25 7.75
CA ALA A 281 2.63 0.17 6.77
C ALA A 281 3.51 0.51 5.56
N GLU A 282 3.37 1.71 5.00
CA GLU A 282 4.12 2.18 3.83
C GLU A 282 5.62 2.25 4.10
N ARG A 283 6.04 2.71 5.29
CA ARG A 283 7.45 2.64 5.72
C ARG A 283 7.99 1.22 5.72
N THR A 284 7.17 0.26 6.16
CA THR A 284 7.59 -1.14 6.15
C THR A 284 7.64 -1.70 4.73
N LEU A 285 6.79 -1.21 3.81
CA LEU A 285 6.88 -1.57 2.39
C LEU A 285 8.19 -1.08 1.77
N VAL A 286 8.62 0.13 2.11
CA VAL A 286 9.91 0.69 1.70
C VAL A 286 11.06 -0.14 2.27
N ASP A 287 11.00 -0.48 3.55
CA ASP A 287 12.00 -1.35 4.21
C ASP A 287 12.08 -2.72 3.51
N LEU A 288 10.93 -3.32 3.18
CA LEU A 288 10.84 -4.59 2.44
C LEU A 288 11.41 -4.47 1.02
N ALA A 289 10.94 -3.48 0.24
CA ALA A 289 11.37 -3.27 -1.14
C ALA A 289 12.90 -3.04 -1.22
N GLY A 290 13.45 -2.24 -0.31
CA GLY A 290 14.90 -2.01 -0.25
C GLY A 290 15.69 -3.26 0.15
N GLY A 291 15.15 -4.06 1.07
CA GLY A 291 15.73 -5.34 1.48
C GLY A 291 15.74 -6.38 0.35
N LEU A 292 14.63 -6.46 -0.41
CA LEU A 292 14.48 -7.32 -1.58
C LEU A 292 15.41 -6.89 -2.72
N ALA A 293 15.46 -5.60 -3.04
CA ALA A 293 16.35 -5.06 -4.08
C ALA A 293 17.83 -5.30 -3.77
N SER A 294 18.24 -5.18 -2.50
CA SER A 294 19.61 -5.49 -2.07
C SER A 294 19.98 -6.97 -2.24
N ARG A 295 18.97 -7.84 -2.33
CA ARG A 295 19.06 -9.28 -2.63
C ARG A 295 18.81 -9.62 -4.09
N ARG A 296 18.84 -8.60 -4.97
CA ARG A 296 18.72 -8.70 -6.44
C ARG A 296 17.33 -9.12 -6.91
N ILE A 297 16.33 -8.94 -6.05
CA ILE A 297 14.94 -9.16 -6.39
C ILE A 297 14.44 -7.87 -7.04
N LEU A 298 13.82 -8.00 -8.20
CA LEU A 298 13.26 -6.86 -8.92
C LEU A 298 11.87 -6.59 -8.35
N CYS A 299 11.62 -5.34 -7.97
CA CYS A 299 10.37 -4.95 -7.34
C CYS A 299 9.65 -3.89 -8.16
N THR A 300 8.34 -4.08 -8.36
CA THR A 300 7.43 -3.06 -8.88
C THR A 300 6.32 -2.82 -7.87
N ALA A 301 6.24 -1.61 -7.33
CA ALA A 301 5.16 -1.24 -6.43
C ALA A 301 3.99 -0.63 -7.19
N VAL A 302 2.77 -0.97 -6.78
CA VAL A 302 1.52 -0.42 -7.30
C VAL A 302 0.92 0.48 -6.22
N LEU A 303 0.74 1.76 -6.56
CA LEU A 303 0.17 2.77 -5.68
C LEU A 303 -1.18 3.26 -6.20
N PRO A 304 -2.14 3.60 -5.32
CA PRO A 304 -3.46 4.10 -5.72
C PRO A 304 -3.43 5.50 -6.34
N ALA A 305 -2.43 6.31 -5.99
CA ALA A 305 -2.30 7.69 -6.46
C ALA A 305 -0.83 8.16 -6.40
N PRO A 306 -0.48 9.31 -7.00
CA PRO A 306 0.80 9.96 -6.71
C PRO A 306 0.91 10.36 -5.24
N GLY A 307 2.10 10.27 -4.65
CA GLY A 307 2.33 10.65 -3.26
C GLY A 307 3.78 10.44 -2.82
N PRO A 308 4.15 10.85 -1.59
CA PRO A 308 5.53 10.80 -1.09
C PRO A 308 6.11 9.38 -1.03
N LEU A 309 5.25 8.35 -0.97
CA LEU A 309 5.69 6.95 -1.02
C LEU A 309 6.40 6.59 -2.33
N ARG A 310 6.01 7.21 -3.46
CA ARG A 310 6.63 6.96 -4.77
C ARG A 310 8.12 7.19 -4.71
N GLU A 311 8.54 8.35 -4.22
CA GLU A 311 9.95 8.71 -4.16
C GLU A 311 10.74 7.77 -3.23
N ARG A 312 10.15 7.40 -2.07
CA ARG A 312 10.79 6.49 -1.12
C ARG A 312 10.98 5.09 -1.71
N LEU A 313 10.02 4.58 -2.47
CA LEU A 313 10.12 3.29 -3.16
C LEU A 313 11.12 3.33 -4.32
N THR A 314 11.09 4.38 -5.14
CA THR A 314 12.09 4.57 -6.20
C THR A 314 13.51 4.63 -5.61
N ASN A 315 13.70 5.39 -4.52
CA ASN A 315 14.98 5.45 -3.80
C ASN A 315 15.38 4.10 -3.18
N ALA A 316 14.41 3.23 -2.87
CA ALA A 316 14.67 1.87 -2.42
C ALA A 316 15.04 0.90 -3.57
N GLY A 317 15.05 1.35 -4.83
CA GLY A 317 15.35 0.53 -6.01
C GLY A 317 14.12 -0.21 -6.54
N CYS A 318 12.91 0.32 -6.30
CA CYS A 318 11.65 -0.26 -6.74
C CYS A 318 11.03 0.60 -7.86
N ALA A 319 10.62 -0.04 -8.95
CA ALA A 319 9.77 0.60 -9.96
C ALA A 319 8.40 0.94 -9.35
N VAL A 320 7.73 1.98 -9.85
CA VAL A 320 6.46 2.42 -9.27
C VAL A 320 5.42 2.62 -10.37
N LEU A 321 4.37 1.81 -10.33
CA LEU A 321 3.18 1.92 -11.18
C LEU A 321 2.09 2.68 -10.41
N VAL A 322 1.56 3.72 -11.03
CA VAL A 322 0.39 4.46 -10.54
C VAL A 322 -0.65 4.47 -11.67
N PRO A 323 -1.78 3.74 -11.53
CA PRO A 323 -2.85 3.80 -12.52
C PRO A 323 -3.37 5.24 -12.69
N SER A 324 -3.71 5.58 -13.92
CA SER A 324 -4.27 6.86 -14.38
C SER A 324 -5.68 7.11 -13.85
N GLY A 325 -6.28 6.12 -13.18
CA GLY A 325 -7.66 6.12 -12.69
C GLY A 325 -7.90 6.94 -11.42
N ASN A 326 -8.59 8.06 -11.60
CA ASN A 326 -9.41 8.80 -10.63
C ASN A 326 -8.70 9.55 -9.48
N ARG A 327 -8.78 10.90 -9.52
CA ARG A 327 -8.32 11.82 -8.45
C ARG A 327 -9.00 11.57 -7.10
N SER A 328 -10.07 10.76 -7.04
CA SER A 328 -10.72 10.35 -5.80
C SER A 328 -9.92 9.35 -4.96
N MET A 329 -8.81 8.77 -5.48
CA MET A 329 -7.98 7.81 -4.74
C MET A 329 -6.82 8.44 -3.96
N GLN A 330 -6.79 9.77 -3.80
CA GLN A 330 -5.71 10.48 -3.09
C GLN A 330 -5.50 9.97 -1.66
N ASP A 331 -6.58 9.60 -0.97
CA ASP A 331 -6.53 9.05 0.39
C ASP A 331 -6.32 7.52 0.42
N GLY A 332 -6.17 6.89 -0.75
CA GLY A 332 -6.02 5.43 -0.93
C GLY A 332 -7.25 4.74 -1.53
N TRP A 333 -7.08 3.48 -1.94
CA TRP A 333 -8.10 2.63 -2.57
C TRP A 333 -8.64 1.55 -1.64
N TRP A 334 -9.20 2.00 -0.52
CA TRP A 334 -9.69 1.13 0.55
C TRP A 334 -11.03 0.50 0.17
N TRP A 335 -11.16 -0.82 0.31
CA TRP A 335 -12.48 -1.46 0.31
C TRP A 335 -13.14 -1.46 1.70
N ALA A 336 -12.49 -0.78 2.65
CA ALA A 336 -12.91 -0.65 4.03
C ALA A 336 -12.85 0.84 4.44
N LYS A 337 -14.00 1.46 4.75
CA LYS A 337 -14.08 2.86 5.21
C LYS A 337 -15.11 3.01 6.34
N ARG A 338 -15.11 4.17 7.00
CA ARG A 338 -16.19 4.57 7.92
C ARG A 338 -17.40 5.04 7.11
N GLY A 339 -18.42 4.19 6.98
CA GLY A 339 -19.68 4.52 6.26
C GLY A 339 -19.79 3.86 4.88
N LEU A 340 -20.95 3.26 4.59
CA LEU A 340 -21.16 2.34 3.46
C LEU A 340 -21.38 3.01 2.09
N GLU A 341 -21.86 4.26 2.03
CA GLU A 341 -22.17 4.93 0.76
C GLU A 341 -20.93 5.46 0.03
N ALA A 342 -19.96 5.99 0.77
CA ALA A 342 -18.68 6.44 0.22
C ALA A 342 -17.90 5.29 -0.44
N ILE A 343 -17.94 4.09 0.17
CA ILE A 343 -17.26 2.89 -0.33
C ILE A 343 -17.80 2.49 -1.71
N ARG A 344 -19.11 2.53 -1.94
CA ARG A 344 -19.73 1.96 -3.17
C ARG A 344 -19.35 2.70 -4.44
N CYS A 345 -19.41 4.04 -4.44
CA CYS A 345 -19.08 4.85 -5.61
C CYS A 345 -17.59 4.76 -5.95
N GLU A 346 -16.73 4.71 -4.94
CA GLU A 346 -15.30 4.55 -5.12
C GLU A 346 -14.94 3.16 -5.64
N MET A 347 -15.55 2.08 -5.13
CA MET A 347 -15.28 0.72 -5.59
C MET A 347 -15.58 0.52 -7.07
N ALA A 348 -16.63 1.14 -7.62
CA ALA A 348 -16.92 1.06 -9.06
C ALA A 348 -15.82 1.74 -9.90
N ALA A 349 -15.37 2.93 -9.49
CA ALA A 349 -14.31 3.63 -10.18
C ALA A 349 -12.95 2.92 -10.06
N VAL A 350 -12.65 2.37 -8.88
CA VAL A 350 -11.43 1.57 -8.68
C VAL A 350 -11.50 0.30 -9.52
N GLN A 351 -12.65 -0.38 -9.57
CA GLN A 351 -12.81 -1.57 -10.40
C GLN A 351 -12.52 -1.29 -11.87
N SER A 352 -13.09 -0.22 -12.45
CA SER A 352 -12.83 0.15 -13.85
C SER A 352 -11.35 0.40 -14.12
N SER A 353 -10.68 1.18 -13.25
CA SER A 353 -9.23 1.40 -13.38
C SER A 353 -8.44 0.11 -13.25
N VAL A 354 -8.82 -0.78 -12.33
CA VAL A 354 -8.16 -2.07 -12.16
C VAL A 354 -8.35 -2.95 -13.40
N SER A 355 -9.55 -3.01 -13.98
CA SER A 355 -9.83 -3.86 -15.14
C SER A 355 -9.28 -3.33 -16.45
N GLU A 356 -9.38 -2.03 -16.70
CA GLU A 356 -9.05 -1.42 -18.00
C GLU A 356 -7.58 -1.03 -18.11
N GLU A 357 -6.90 -0.81 -16.98
CA GLU A 357 -5.53 -0.31 -16.97
C GLU A 357 -4.58 -1.22 -16.19
N LEU A 358 -4.90 -1.51 -14.91
CA LEU A 358 -3.95 -2.23 -14.05
C LEU A 358 -3.73 -3.67 -14.52
N ILE A 359 -4.79 -4.43 -14.80
CA ILE A 359 -4.67 -5.82 -15.29
C ILE A 359 -3.83 -5.88 -16.57
N PRO A 360 -4.12 -5.13 -17.65
CA PRO A 360 -3.27 -5.11 -18.84
C PRO A 360 -1.80 -4.73 -18.57
N MET A 361 -1.55 -3.81 -17.62
CA MET A 361 -0.19 -3.46 -17.23
C MET A 361 0.51 -4.58 -16.46
N VAL A 362 -0.18 -5.27 -15.55
CA VAL A 362 0.35 -6.43 -14.84
C VAL A 362 0.60 -7.60 -15.79
N GLU A 363 -0.22 -7.80 -16.81
CA GLU A 363 0.05 -8.81 -17.85
C GLU A 363 1.33 -8.52 -18.64
N LYS A 364 1.64 -7.24 -18.90
CA LYS A 364 2.90 -6.82 -19.56
C LYS A 364 4.11 -7.01 -18.64
N ILE A 365 4.02 -6.53 -17.39
CA ILE A 365 5.10 -6.60 -16.40
C ILE A 365 5.32 -8.04 -15.92
N SER A 366 4.25 -8.83 -15.85
CA SER A 366 4.24 -10.27 -15.59
C SER A 366 5.08 -10.70 -14.39
N PRO A 367 4.84 -10.15 -13.19
CA PRO A 367 5.59 -10.54 -12.00
C PRO A 367 5.45 -12.04 -11.72
N ASP A 368 6.47 -12.62 -11.07
CA ASP A 368 6.44 -14.02 -10.64
C ASP A 368 5.48 -14.23 -9.47
N VAL A 369 5.26 -13.19 -8.67
CA VAL A 369 4.39 -13.18 -7.48
C VAL A 369 3.92 -11.77 -7.15
N ILE A 370 2.67 -11.66 -6.66
CA ILE A 370 2.09 -10.43 -6.15
C ILE A 370 2.01 -10.51 -4.62
N LEU A 371 2.44 -9.46 -3.92
CA LEU A 371 2.23 -9.29 -2.50
C LEU A 371 1.30 -8.11 -2.25
N SER A 372 0.16 -8.36 -1.60
CA SER A 372 -0.70 -7.30 -1.06
C SER A 372 -0.31 -6.97 0.35
N GLN A 373 -0.06 -5.69 0.61
CA GLN A 373 0.08 -5.21 1.96
C GLN A 373 -1.27 -4.74 2.50
N THR A 374 -1.60 -5.19 3.71
CA THR A 374 -2.83 -4.92 4.47
C THR A 374 -4.06 -5.72 4.00
N ILE A 375 -5.01 -5.95 4.90
CA ILE A 375 -6.31 -6.56 4.59
C ILE A 375 -7.32 -5.51 4.10
N ALA A 376 -6.99 -4.22 4.21
CA ALA A 376 -7.86 -3.11 3.84
C ALA A 376 -7.93 -2.83 2.33
N SER A 377 -7.19 -3.58 1.50
CA SER A 377 -7.17 -3.42 0.04
C SER A 377 -7.15 -4.77 -0.71
N PRO A 378 -8.13 -5.06 -1.58
CA PRO A 378 -8.27 -6.36 -2.23
C PRO A 378 -7.60 -6.44 -3.61
N TRP A 379 -7.08 -5.34 -4.13
CA TRP A 379 -6.78 -5.21 -5.56
C TRP A 379 -5.64 -6.12 -6.03
N GLY A 380 -4.62 -6.32 -5.21
CA GLY A 380 -3.54 -7.27 -5.55
C GLY A 380 -4.05 -8.71 -5.65
N ALA A 381 -4.96 -9.13 -4.76
CA ALA A 381 -5.58 -10.46 -4.83
C ALA A 381 -6.49 -10.60 -6.06
N LEU A 382 -7.26 -9.55 -6.38
CA LEU A 382 -8.11 -9.53 -7.57
C LEU A 382 -7.28 -9.61 -8.86
N VAL A 383 -6.22 -8.81 -8.96
CA VAL A 383 -5.31 -8.82 -10.12
C VAL A 383 -4.61 -10.18 -10.23
N ALA A 384 -4.16 -10.75 -9.12
CA ALA A 384 -3.57 -12.09 -9.10
C ALA A 384 -4.53 -13.17 -9.58
N GLU A 385 -5.80 -13.10 -9.18
CA GLU A 385 -6.86 -13.99 -9.68
C GLU A 385 -7.07 -13.82 -11.19
N ALA A 386 -7.17 -12.58 -11.67
CA ALA A 386 -7.42 -12.29 -13.09
C ALA A 386 -6.26 -12.69 -14.01
N THR A 387 -5.03 -12.57 -13.53
CA THR A 387 -3.80 -12.84 -14.30
C THR A 387 -3.23 -14.23 -14.08
N GLY A 388 -3.72 -14.98 -13.09
CA GLY A 388 -3.21 -16.30 -12.71
C GLY A 388 -1.88 -16.27 -11.92
N ILE A 389 -1.37 -15.09 -11.58
CA ILE A 389 -0.13 -14.89 -10.83
C ILE A 389 -0.36 -15.27 -9.35
N PRO A 390 0.57 -15.94 -8.66
CA PRO A 390 0.41 -16.26 -7.24
C PRO A 390 0.37 -15.01 -6.36
N HIS A 391 -0.40 -15.11 -5.28
CA HIS A 391 -0.69 -14.00 -4.37
C HIS A 391 -0.25 -14.32 -2.95
N VAL A 392 0.38 -13.35 -2.31
CA VAL A 392 0.71 -13.38 -0.88
C VAL A 392 0.06 -12.18 -0.19
N LEU A 393 -0.70 -12.44 0.87
CA LEU A 393 -1.28 -11.40 1.70
C LEU A 393 -0.37 -11.12 2.90
N SER A 394 -0.09 -9.84 3.17
CA SER A 394 0.52 -9.42 4.44
C SER A 394 -0.54 -8.71 5.28
N ALA A 395 -1.06 -9.38 6.31
CA ALA A 395 -2.01 -8.83 7.27
C ALA A 395 -1.27 -8.04 8.36
N ARG A 396 -1.59 -6.74 8.47
CA ARG A 396 -0.83 -5.76 9.25
C ARG A 396 -1.62 -5.12 10.39
N GLU A 397 -2.92 -5.38 10.41
CA GLU A 397 -3.95 -4.71 11.22
C GLU A 397 -5.07 -5.69 11.59
N TYR A 398 -5.99 -5.30 12.47
CA TYR A 398 -7.16 -6.11 12.87
C TYR A 398 -8.46 -5.77 12.13
N GLY A 399 -8.43 -4.84 11.18
CA GLY A 399 -9.58 -4.47 10.37
C GLY A 399 -10.65 -3.68 11.12
N GLU A 400 -11.84 -4.26 11.35
CA GLU A 400 -12.92 -3.57 12.08
C GLU A 400 -12.58 -3.38 13.56
N LEU A 401 -11.76 -4.28 14.12
CA LEU A 401 -11.53 -4.40 15.56
C LEU A 401 -10.63 -3.29 16.14
N ASP A 402 -9.77 -2.68 15.33
CA ASP A 402 -8.82 -1.64 15.74
C ASP A 402 -9.07 -0.27 15.06
N HIS A 403 -9.66 -0.25 13.87
CA HIS A 403 -9.90 0.99 13.12
C HIS A 403 -11.38 1.35 12.94
N GLY A 404 -12.31 0.47 13.34
CA GLY A 404 -13.75 0.67 13.15
C GLY A 404 -14.15 0.79 11.68
N MET A 405 -13.36 0.18 10.79
CA MET A 405 -13.66 0.16 9.37
C MET A 405 -14.90 -0.68 9.10
N SER A 406 -15.67 -0.37 8.06
CA SER A 406 -16.70 -1.25 7.51
C SER A 406 -16.22 -1.76 6.17
N PHE A 407 -16.16 -3.07 6.00
CA PHE A 407 -15.73 -3.70 4.75
C PHE A 407 -16.88 -3.75 3.75
N PHE A 408 -16.56 -3.57 2.46
CA PHE A 408 -17.55 -3.53 1.38
C PHE A 408 -18.50 -4.75 1.37
N LEU A 409 -17.98 -5.95 1.68
CA LEU A 409 -18.73 -7.21 1.67
C LEU A 409 -19.13 -7.70 3.07
N GLY A 410 -18.78 -6.96 4.12
CA GLY A 410 -18.70 -7.50 5.48
C GLY A 410 -17.30 -8.04 5.78
N PHE A 411 -16.88 -7.91 7.04
CA PHE A 411 -15.52 -8.21 7.46
C PHE A 411 -15.12 -9.67 7.29
N GLN A 412 -15.99 -10.59 7.70
CA GLN A 412 -15.70 -12.02 7.63
C GLN A 412 -15.65 -12.53 6.20
N GLU A 413 -16.56 -12.05 5.35
CA GLU A 413 -16.61 -12.37 3.93
C GLU A 413 -15.38 -11.82 3.20
N SER A 414 -14.99 -10.57 3.48
CA SER A 414 -13.77 -9.96 2.94
C SER A 414 -12.51 -10.71 3.36
N LEU A 415 -12.40 -11.07 4.65
CA LEU A 415 -11.26 -11.81 5.19
C LEU A 415 -11.16 -13.21 4.58
N GLN A 416 -12.30 -13.92 4.46
CA GLN A 416 -12.37 -15.23 3.83
C GLN A 416 -12.00 -15.17 2.35
N ALA A 417 -12.48 -14.16 1.61
CA ALA A 417 -12.16 -13.99 0.21
C ALA A 417 -10.65 -13.72 0.00
N LEU A 418 -10.06 -12.83 0.81
CA LEU A 418 -8.62 -12.58 0.79
C LEU A 418 -7.82 -13.84 1.12
N TYR A 419 -8.19 -14.55 2.18
CA TYR A 419 -7.53 -15.79 2.55
C TYR A 419 -7.60 -16.81 1.41
N GLN A 420 -8.78 -17.07 0.83
CA GLN A 420 -8.95 -18.00 -0.28
C GLN A 420 -8.24 -17.56 -1.56
N GLY A 421 -8.15 -16.25 -1.81
CA GLY A 421 -7.45 -15.67 -2.95
C GLY A 421 -5.92 -15.69 -2.81
N SER A 422 -5.39 -15.95 -1.62
CA SER A 422 -3.95 -15.96 -1.32
C SER A 422 -3.37 -17.37 -1.26
N ASP A 423 -2.16 -17.54 -1.80
CA ASP A 423 -1.34 -18.76 -1.68
C ASP A 423 -0.59 -18.82 -0.33
N ALA A 424 -0.32 -17.66 0.28
CA ALA A 424 0.25 -17.54 1.63
C ALA A 424 -0.25 -16.27 2.33
N VAL A 425 -0.27 -16.27 3.66
CA VAL A 425 -0.67 -15.15 4.50
C VAL A 425 0.41 -14.90 5.56
N PHE A 426 0.95 -13.68 5.61
CA PHE A 426 1.88 -13.25 6.65
C PHE A 426 1.20 -12.32 7.64
N CYS A 427 1.14 -12.73 8.89
CA CYS A 427 0.58 -11.95 9.98
C CYS A 427 1.70 -11.23 10.74
N VAL A 428 1.54 -9.93 10.99
CA VAL A 428 2.59 -9.11 11.62
C VAL A 428 2.88 -9.50 13.08
N SER A 429 1.98 -10.22 13.74
CA SER A 429 2.13 -10.75 15.10
C SER A 429 1.30 -12.04 15.30
N GLY A 430 1.64 -12.79 16.35
CA GLY A 430 0.88 -13.97 16.75
C GLY A 430 -0.54 -13.63 17.16
N ASP A 431 -0.75 -12.47 17.79
CA ASP A 431 -2.10 -11.99 18.13
C ASP A 431 -2.95 -11.72 16.88
N VAL A 432 -2.39 -11.09 15.84
CA VAL A 432 -3.10 -10.89 14.56
C VAL A 432 -3.45 -12.22 13.90
N LYS A 433 -2.50 -13.18 13.86
CA LYS A 433 -2.79 -14.54 13.34
C LYS A 433 -3.94 -15.17 14.09
N ARG A 434 -3.90 -15.15 15.43
CA ARG A 434 -4.93 -15.72 16.29
C ARG A 434 -6.29 -15.07 16.09
N VAL A 435 -6.35 -13.75 15.96
CA VAL A 435 -7.63 -13.02 15.86
C VAL A 435 -8.26 -13.14 14.48
N LEU A 436 -7.46 -13.15 13.41
CA LEU A 436 -7.96 -13.12 12.03
C LEU A 436 -7.98 -14.50 11.35
N PHE A 437 -7.06 -15.39 11.71
CA PHE A 437 -6.82 -16.64 10.99
C PHE A 437 -6.61 -17.81 11.98
N GLU A 438 -7.39 -17.88 13.06
CA GLU A 438 -7.26 -18.92 14.09
C GLU A 438 -7.36 -20.34 13.50
N GLU A 439 -8.32 -20.55 12.61
CA GLU A 439 -8.61 -21.87 12.05
C GLU A 439 -7.58 -22.33 11.00
N ASP A 440 -6.95 -21.38 10.28
CA ASP A 440 -5.96 -21.58 9.20
C ASP A 440 -6.05 -22.96 8.51
N PRO A 441 -7.18 -23.30 7.87
CA PRO A 441 -7.49 -24.68 7.46
C PRO A 441 -6.57 -25.24 6.37
N GLU A 442 -5.78 -24.38 5.71
CA GLU A 442 -4.84 -24.76 4.66
C GLU A 442 -3.37 -24.63 5.11
N ASP A 443 -3.12 -24.32 6.40
CA ASP A 443 -1.78 -24.12 6.99
C ASP A 443 -0.93 -23.13 6.17
N LYS A 444 -1.53 -21.98 5.83
CA LYS A 444 -0.90 -20.96 4.99
C LYS A 444 -0.73 -19.61 5.67
N ALA A 445 -1.18 -19.45 6.92
CA ALA A 445 -0.93 -18.26 7.72
C ALA A 445 0.33 -18.43 8.58
N GLU A 446 1.29 -17.53 8.47
CA GLU A 446 2.55 -17.54 9.22
C GLU A 446 2.77 -16.21 9.93
N VAL A 447 3.39 -16.23 11.11
CA VAL A 447 3.75 -15.01 11.85
C VAL A 447 5.09 -14.50 11.37
N VAL A 448 5.11 -13.28 10.83
CA VAL A 448 6.32 -12.63 10.33
C VAL A 448 6.41 -11.22 10.89
N TYR A 449 7.25 -11.05 11.91
CA TYR A 449 7.48 -9.74 12.53
C TYR A 449 8.22 -8.80 11.56
N SER A 450 7.75 -7.56 11.46
CA SER A 450 8.36 -6.58 10.57
C SER A 450 9.76 -6.15 11.01
N ASN A 451 10.64 -5.92 10.03
CA ASN A 451 11.88 -5.20 10.26
C ASN A 451 11.60 -3.71 10.50
N ILE A 452 12.45 -3.08 11.30
CA ILE A 452 12.50 -1.64 11.48
C ILE A 452 13.95 -1.21 11.28
N GLY A 453 14.18 -0.33 10.31
CA GLY A 453 15.49 0.29 10.12
C GLY A 453 15.96 0.97 11.40
N ILE A 454 17.24 0.78 11.75
CA ILE A 454 17.83 1.40 12.94
C ILE A 454 17.81 2.92 12.74
N PRO A 455 17.08 3.69 13.57
CA PRO A 455 17.11 5.14 13.48
C PRO A 455 18.53 5.64 13.73
N THR A 456 19.05 6.48 12.84
CA THR A 456 20.34 7.14 13.05
C THR A 456 20.17 8.11 14.22
N PRO A 457 20.89 7.93 15.35
CA PRO A 457 20.80 8.87 16.45
C PRO A 457 21.29 10.23 15.97
N VAL A 458 20.46 11.25 16.04
CA VAL A 458 20.89 12.61 15.73
C VAL A 458 21.62 13.15 16.96
N ALA A 459 22.67 13.95 16.74
CA ALA A 459 23.26 14.72 17.82
C ALA A 459 22.12 15.52 18.47
N ARG A 460 21.88 15.30 19.77
CA ARG A 460 20.75 15.89 20.48
C ARG A 460 20.79 17.41 20.25
N PRO A 461 19.79 18.02 19.58
CA PRO A 461 19.80 19.46 19.42
C PRO A 461 19.87 20.11 20.81
N ALA A 462 20.68 21.16 20.94
CA ALA A 462 20.66 22.01 22.12
C ALA A 462 19.20 22.46 22.29
N ARG A 463 18.59 22.08 23.41
CA ARG A 463 17.18 22.42 23.68
C ARG A 463 17.05 23.95 23.72
N PRO A 464 15.92 24.52 23.31
CA PRO A 464 15.70 25.97 23.29
C PRO A 464 15.95 26.68 24.64
N ASP A 465 15.95 25.95 25.76
CA ASP A 465 16.14 26.51 27.11
C ASP A 465 17.56 26.33 27.69
N ASN A 466 18.53 25.84 26.92
CA ASN A 466 19.93 25.74 27.39
C ASN A 466 20.68 27.07 27.17
N THR A 467 20.24 28.15 27.83
CA THR A 467 21.17 29.22 28.19
C THR A 467 21.93 28.76 29.44
N PRO A 468 23.28 28.85 29.49
CA PRO A 468 24.02 28.58 30.70
C PRO A 468 23.85 29.77 31.65
N THR A 469 22.68 29.88 32.28
CA THR A 469 22.51 30.74 33.44
C THR A 469 23.04 30.01 34.66
N SER A 470 24.10 30.60 35.20
CA SER A 470 24.62 30.31 36.53
C SER A 470 23.48 30.33 37.56
N SER A 471 23.56 29.41 38.52
CA SER A 471 22.89 29.44 39.82
C SER A 471 21.35 29.45 39.83
N THR A 472 20.73 28.27 39.71
CA THR A 472 19.67 27.76 40.61
C THR A 472 19.38 26.29 40.30
N ASN A 473 19.03 25.53 41.33
CA ASN A 473 18.75 24.10 41.32
C ASN A 473 17.36 23.80 40.71
N GLU A 474 17.08 24.32 39.50
CA GLU A 474 15.79 24.14 38.83
C GLU A 474 15.65 22.69 38.35
N ARG A 475 14.72 21.95 38.97
CA ARG A 475 14.42 20.57 38.59
C ARG A 475 13.91 20.57 37.15
N ARG A 476 14.68 19.95 36.26
CA ARG A 476 14.31 19.71 34.85
C ARG A 476 12.94 19.02 34.77
N ILE A 477 12.05 19.59 33.96
CA ILE A 477 10.72 19.04 33.68
C ILE A 477 10.86 17.85 32.69
N PRO A 478 10.44 16.62 33.04
CA PRO A 478 10.45 15.46 32.14
C PRO A 478 9.44 15.60 30.99
N SER A 479 9.81 15.16 29.79
CA SER A 479 8.92 15.11 28.62
C SER A 479 8.49 13.68 28.30
N ILE A 480 7.17 13.44 28.27
CA ILE A 480 6.53 12.15 27.98
C ILE A 480 5.82 12.26 26.64
N GLY A 481 6.12 11.38 25.68
CA GLY A 481 5.60 11.48 24.32
C GLY A 481 4.76 10.29 23.88
N ILE A 482 3.62 10.55 23.23
CA ILE A 482 2.86 9.58 22.44
C ILE A 482 2.91 9.97 20.96
N PHE A 483 3.23 8.99 20.11
CA PHE A 483 3.44 9.19 18.67
C PHE A 483 2.44 8.34 17.88
N GLY A 484 1.72 8.96 16.95
CA GLY A 484 0.77 8.30 16.05
C GLY A 484 -0.50 9.12 15.84
N THR A 485 -1.33 8.68 14.89
CA THR A 485 -2.60 9.33 14.57
C THR A 485 -3.50 9.46 15.80
N VAL A 486 -4.10 10.64 16.01
CA VAL A 486 -5.01 10.93 17.11
C VAL A 486 -6.38 10.35 16.80
N ILE A 487 -6.66 9.16 17.35
CA ILE A 487 -7.90 8.39 17.20
C ILE A 487 -8.15 7.57 18.47
N GLU A 488 -9.41 7.23 18.75
CA GLU A 488 -9.79 6.58 20.01
C GLU A 488 -9.02 5.27 20.28
N SER A 489 -8.74 4.46 19.26
CA SER A 489 -8.04 3.18 19.42
C SER A 489 -6.59 3.31 19.87
N LYS A 490 -5.97 4.49 19.71
CA LYS A 490 -4.60 4.81 20.17
C LYS A 490 -4.54 5.33 21.60
N GLY A 491 -5.68 5.65 22.21
CA GLY A 491 -5.80 5.88 23.66
C GLY A 491 -5.07 7.12 24.20
N GLN A 492 -4.84 8.16 23.39
CA GLN A 492 -4.14 9.39 23.83
C GLN A 492 -4.75 10.01 25.09
N ILE A 493 -6.07 9.90 25.27
CA ILE A 493 -6.79 10.35 26.46
C ILE A 493 -6.27 9.70 27.76
N ASP A 494 -5.81 8.44 27.72
CA ASP A 494 -5.28 7.74 28.90
C ASP A 494 -3.98 8.41 29.37
N LEU A 495 -3.11 8.79 28.42
CA LEU A 495 -1.87 9.51 28.73
C LEU A 495 -2.17 10.89 29.31
N VAL A 496 -3.12 11.62 28.73
CA VAL A 496 -3.51 12.94 29.22
C VAL A 496 -4.00 12.85 30.66
N ARG A 497 -4.89 11.90 30.97
CA ARG A 497 -5.40 11.67 32.32
C ARG A 497 -4.31 11.27 33.31
N ALA A 498 -3.40 10.38 32.91
CA ALA A 498 -2.26 9.98 33.73
C ALA A 498 -1.34 11.17 34.06
N CYS A 499 -1.03 11.99 33.05
CA CYS A 499 -0.22 13.19 33.20
C CYS A 499 -0.88 14.24 34.11
N ILE A 500 -2.19 14.46 33.97
CA ILE A 500 -2.96 15.34 34.87
C ILE A 500 -2.92 14.83 36.31
N GLU A 501 -3.07 13.52 36.53
CA GLU A 501 -2.98 12.92 37.86
C GLU A 501 -1.60 13.17 38.50
N LEU A 502 -0.53 12.94 37.74
CA LEU A 502 0.83 13.19 38.19
C LEU A 502 1.06 14.68 38.51
N ALA A 503 0.58 15.58 37.67
CA ALA A 503 0.65 17.02 37.90
C ALA A 503 -0.08 17.44 39.18
N ARG A 504 -1.29 16.89 39.41
CA ARG A 504 -2.06 17.09 40.67
C ARG A 504 -1.32 16.58 41.90
N SER A 505 -0.52 15.52 41.75
CA SER A 505 0.34 15.00 42.83
C SER A 505 1.62 15.81 43.07
N GLY A 506 1.81 16.94 42.36
CA GLY A 506 2.96 17.81 42.49
C GLY A 506 4.19 17.37 41.69
N MET A 507 4.04 16.47 40.72
CA MET A 507 5.12 16.07 39.82
C MET A 507 5.09 16.92 38.54
N PRO A 508 6.04 17.84 38.32
CA PRO A 508 6.09 18.61 37.08
C PRO A 508 6.53 17.71 35.91
N LEU A 509 5.81 17.77 34.78
CA LEU A 509 6.13 17.06 33.53
C LEU A 509 5.53 17.79 32.32
N ARG A 510 5.86 17.38 31.10
CA ARG A 510 5.19 17.79 29.85
C ARG A 510 4.70 16.55 29.10
N CYS A 511 3.47 16.62 28.59
CA CYS A 511 2.84 15.58 27.79
C CYS A 511 2.83 15.99 26.31
N HIS A 512 3.53 15.26 25.44
CA HIS A 512 3.60 15.53 24.01
C HIS A 512 2.69 14.57 23.24
N ILE A 513 1.72 15.10 22.50
CA ILE A 513 0.88 14.36 21.56
C ILE A 513 1.36 14.70 20.15
N VAL A 514 1.93 13.72 19.46
CA VAL A 514 2.58 13.91 18.15
C VAL A 514 1.88 13.08 17.07
N GLY A 515 1.24 13.73 16.11
CA GLY A 515 0.61 13.08 14.96
C GLY A 515 -0.55 13.85 14.36
N MET A 516 -1.04 13.35 13.22
CA MET A 516 -2.21 13.90 12.54
C MET A 516 -3.50 13.59 13.30
N ILE A 517 -4.46 14.51 13.29
CA ILE A 517 -5.80 14.26 13.81
C ILE A 517 -6.57 13.36 12.84
N GLY A 518 -6.93 12.15 13.29
CA GLY A 518 -7.74 11.22 12.51
C GLY A 518 -9.22 11.20 12.91
N ASP A 519 -9.56 11.75 14.06
CA ASP A 519 -10.92 11.85 14.58
C ASP A 519 -11.09 13.16 15.36
N GLU A 520 -11.75 14.15 14.74
CA GLU A 520 -11.91 15.48 15.34
C GLU A 520 -12.78 15.44 16.61
N GLY A 521 -13.77 14.55 16.66
CA GLY A 521 -14.62 14.39 17.85
C GLY A 521 -13.83 13.86 19.04
N TYR A 522 -12.92 12.91 18.79
CA TYR A 522 -12.00 12.42 19.82
C TYR A 522 -10.96 13.46 20.24
N ALA A 523 -10.40 14.21 19.28
CA ALA A 523 -9.47 15.30 19.58
C ALA A 523 -10.13 16.36 20.46
N GLU A 524 -11.38 16.74 20.17
CA GLU A 524 -12.14 17.69 20.96
C GLU A 524 -12.44 17.18 22.37
N ALA A 525 -12.75 15.89 22.52
CA ALA A 525 -12.91 15.27 23.84
C ALA A 525 -11.61 15.37 24.67
N ILE A 526 -10.44 15.18 24.04
CA ILE A 526 -9.14 15.37 24.71
C ILE A 526 -8.92 16.83 25.10
N ARG A 527 -9.18 17.79 24.19
CA ARG A 527 -9.05 19.22 24.50
C ARG A 527 -9.93 19.62 25.67
N SER A 528 -11.19 19.17 25.68
CA SER A 528 -12.13 19.46 26.76
C SER A 528 -11.66 18.88 28.11
N GLU A 529 -11.12 17.66 28.14
CA GLU A 529 -10.54 17.07 29.35
C GLU A 529 -9.37 17.91 29.89
N ILE A 530 -8.50 18.39 28.99
CA ILE A 530 -7.35 19.24 29.33
C ILE A 530 -7.83 20.58 29.92
N GLU A 531 -8.75 21.25 29.25
CA GLU A 531 -9.29 22.54 29.68
C GLU A 531 -9.97 22.46 31.06
N GLN A 532 -10.82 21.43 31.25
CA GLN A 532 -11.52 21.21 32.52
C GLN A 532 -10.57 20.84 33.68
N SER A 533 -9.38 20.34 33.38
CA SER A 533 -8.43 19.91 34.41
C SER A 533 -7.72 21.05 35.13
N GLY A 534 -7.62 22.23 34.49
CA GLY A 534 -6.79 23.35 34.92
C GLY A 534 -5.29 23.22 34.58
N PHE A 535 -4.88 22.22 33.78
CA PHE A 535 -3.50 21.93 33.41
C PHE A 535 -3.23 22.07 31.91
N ALA A 536 -3.77 23.10 31.26
CA ALA A 536 -3.64 23.29 29.81
C ALA A 536 -2.17 23.36 29.35
N ASP A 537 -1.32 24.07 30.09
CA ASP A 537 0.11 24.24 29.78
C ASP A 537 0.95 22.95 29.88
N LEU A 538 0.34 21.85 30.37
CA LEU A 538 0.98 20.54 30.49
C LEU A 538 1.11 19.84 29.13
N VAL A 539 0.17 20.08 28.22
CA VAL A 539 0.03 19.30 26.98
C VAL A 539 0.52 20.09 25.78
N VAL A 540 1.46 19.49 25.05
CA VAL A 540 2.01 20.02 23.81
C VAL A 540 1.48 19.19 22.64
N TRP A 541 0.72 19.84 21.77
CA TRP A 541 0.27 19.25 20.51
C TRP A 541 1.30 19.49 19.43
N THR A 542 1.63 18.45 18.67
CA THR A 542 2.49 18.53 17.51
C THR A 542 1.80 17.79 16.37
N GLU A 543 1.67 18.47 15.23
CA GLU A 543 1.09 17.88 14.02
C GLU A 543 1.96 16.73 13.48
N PHE A 544 1.61 16.21 12.30
CA PHE A 544 2.39 15.18 11.65
C PHE A 544 3.85 15.62 11.44
N VAL A 545 4.78 14.79 11.91
CA VAL A 545 6.23 14.97 11.70
C VAL A 545 6.72 13.86 10.79
N GLU A 546 7.32 14.23 9.66
CA GLU A 546 7.81 13.26 8.68
C GLU A 546 8.98 12.42 9.23
N ASP A 547 9.94 13.04 9.92
CA ASP A 547 10.98 12.35 10.68
C ASP A 547 10.76 12.56 12.19
N PRO A 548 10.08 11.62 12.88
CA PRO A 548 9.79 11.77 14.29
C PRO A 548 11.02 11.47 15.18
N TYR A 549 12.11 10.93 14.65
CA TYR A 549 13.22 10.43 15.47
C TYR A 549 13.92 11.51 16.31
N PRO A 550 14.21 12.73 15.80
CA PRO A 550 14.79 13.79 16.63
C PRO A 550 13.89 14.18 17.81
N LEU A 551 12.58 14.27 17.57
CA LEU A 551 11.60 14.59 18.61
C LEU A 551 11.46 13.45 19.61
N MET A 552 11.33 12.20 19.14
CA MET A 552 11.26 10.99 19.97
C MET A 552 12.52 10.82 20.83
N GLN A 553 13.70 11.06 20.28
CA GLN A 553 14.97 10.99 21.02
C GLN A 553 15.07 12.09 22.10
N SER A 554 14.37 13.21 21.90
CA SER A 554 14.30 14.30 22.88
C SER A 554 13.39 13.98 24.08
N MET A 555 12.52 12.97 23.98
CA MET A 555 11.66 12.53 25.08
C MET A 555 12.45 11.84 26.19
N ASP A 556 11.97 12.00 27.42
CA ASP A 556 12.46 11.27 28.59
C ASP A 556 11.78 9.88 28.71
N GLU A 557 10.58 9.74 28.15
CA GLU A 557 9.82 8.48 28.08
C GLU A 557 8.86 8.50 26.87
N VAL A 558 8.67 7.34 26.23
CA VAL A 558 7.70 7.17 25.14
C VAL A 558 6.61 6.21 25.57
N VAL A 559 5.36 6.60 25.38
CA VAL A 559 4.18 5.85 25.81
C VAL A 559 3.34 5.42 24.61
N SER A 560 2.88 4.17 24.62
CA SER A 560 1.82 3.68 23.72
C SER A 560 0.59 3.29 24.52
N CYS A 561 -0.53 3.94 24.24
CA CYS A 561 -1.81 3.70 24.92
C CYS A 561 -2.82 2.91 24.08
N SER A 562 -2.35 2.25 23.02
CA SER A 562 -3.20 1.57 22.06
C SER A 562 -4.04 0.46 22.71
N ARG A 563 -5.36 0.49 22.53
CA ARG A 563 -6.28 -0.56 23.02
C ARG A 563 -6.14 -1.87 22.25
N ARG A 564 -5.77 -1.78 20.98
CA ARG A 564 -5.33 -2.90 20.14
C ARG A 564 -4.19 -2.42 19.25
N GLU A 565 -3.03 -3.05 19.36
CA GLU A 565 -1.84 -2.66 18.64
C GLU A 565 -1.27 -3.88 17.92
N ALA A 566 -1.24 -3.87 16.58
CA ALA A 566 -0.84 -5.06 15.83
C ALA A 566 0.65 -5.40 16.03
N LEU A 567 1.51 -4.38 16.04
CA LEU A 567 2.95 -4.52 16.25
C LEU A 567 3.51 -3.49 17.24
N GLY A 568 3.11 -2.22 17.16
CA GLY A 568 3.66 -1.16 18.00
C GLY A 568 5.00 -0.63 17.49
N ARG A 569 5.08 -0.26 16.20
CA ARG A 569 6.31 0.25 15.56
C ARG A 569 6.98 1.38 16.35
N THR A 570 6.20 2.30 16.93
CA THR A 570 6.72 3.43 17.71
C THR A 570 7.45 3.00 18.99
N LEU A 571 7.02 1.90 19.64
CA LEU A 571 7.72 1.33 20.80
C LEU A 571 9.07 0.73 20.41
N LEU A 572 9.13 0.06 19.25
CA LEU A 572 10.35 -0.51 18.70
C LEU A 572 11.35 0.60 18.31
N GLU A 573 10.87 1.66 17.65
CA GLU A 573 11.66 2.85 17.32
C GLU A 573 12.21 3.53 18.58
N ALA A 574 11.38 3.73 19.60
CA ALA A 574 11.78 4.30 20.88
C ALA A 574 12.85 3.44 21.58
N ALA A 575 12.68 2.12 21.61
CA ALA A 575 13.67 1.20 22.16
C ALA A 575 15.01 1.29 21.42
N LEU A 576 15.01 1.36 20.07
CA LEU A 576 16.24 1.50 19.26
C LEU A 576 16.96 2.83 19.51
N LEU A 577 16.21 3.91 19.74
CA LEU A 577 16.71 5.22 20.17
C LEU A 577 17.14 5.26 21.66
N GLY A 578 17.00 4.14 22.37
CA GLY A 578 17.35 4.03 23.79
C GLY A 578 16.49 4.95 24.65
N ARG A 579 15.19 5.05 24.34
CA ARG A 579 14.18 5.72 25.17
C ARG A 579 13.45 4.69 26.04
N PRO A 580 13.21 5.00 27.33
CA PRO A 580 12.30 4.20 28.15
C PRO A 580 10.92 4.12 27.51
N ILE A 581 10.30 2.94 27.59
CA ILE A 581 8.98 2.69 27.03
C ILE A 581 7.98 2.26 28.10
N VAL A 582 6.76 2.77 27.98
CA VAL A 582 5.57 2.30 28.70
C VAL A 582 4.47 1.99 27.70
N TYR A 583 3.79 0.87 27.88
CA TYR A 583 2.87 0.36 26.87
C TYR A 583 1.63 -0.27 27.50
N ALA A 584 0.50 -0.08 26.84
CA ALA A 584 -0.72 -0.82 27.15
C ALA A 584 -0.51 -2.31 26.86
N ARG A 585 -0.95 -3.20 27.76
CA ARG A 585 -0.83 -4.65 27.64
C ARG A 585 -1.85 -5.20 26.63
N SER A 586 -1.72 -4.81 25.38
CA SER A 586 -2.57 -5.24 24.27
C SER A 586 -1.75 -5.64 23.04
N GLY A 587 -2.28 -6.56 22.25
CA GLY A 587 -1.75 -7.00 20.96
C GLY A 587 -0.24 -7.27 20.94
N GLY A 588 0.43 -6.80 19.88
CA GLY A 588 1.86 -6.94 19.64
C GLY A 588 2.74 -6.35 20.75
N GLY A 589 2.32 -5.28 21.42
CA GLY A 589 3.07 -4.72 22.55
C GLY A 589 3.21 -5.71 23.71
N ALA A 590 2.11 -6.39 24.06
CA ALA A 590 2.09 -7.44 25.08
C ALA A 590 2.83 -8.72 24.66
N GLU A 591 2.85 -9.02 23.36
CA GLU A 591 3.55 -10.17 22.80
C GLU A 591 5.08 -9.96 22.74
N ILE A 592 5.52 -8.74 22.42
CA ILE A 592 6.92 -8.43 22.14
C ILE A 592 7.70 -8.08 23.40
N PHE A 593 7.11 -7.31 24.31
CA PHE A 593 7.80 -6.76 25.47
C PHE A 593 7.38 -7.44 26.77
N VAL A 594 8.36 -7.65 27.66
CA VAL A 594 8.15 -8.26 28.97
C VAL A 594 8.11 -7.15 30.02
N HIS A 595 7.02 -7.12 30.79
CA HIS A 595 6.80 -6.14 31.87
C HIS A 595 7.95 -6.16 32.87
N GLY A 596 8.49 -4.98 33.22
CA GLY A 596 9.60 -4.82 34.14
C GLY A 596 10.98 -5.08 33.52
N GLU A 597 11.06 -5.91 32.48
CA GLU A 597 12.33 -6.26 31.83
C GLU A 597 12.71 -5.32 30.69
N HIS A 598 11.76 -5.06 29.77
CA HIS A 598 11.94 -4.21 28.59
C HIS A 598 11.26 -2.83 28.74
N GLY A 599 10.12 -2.79 29.42
CA GLY A 599 9.31 -1.59 29.62
C GLY A 599 8.35 -1.78 30.79
N MET A 600 7.57 -0.75 31.13
CA MET A 600 6.45 -0.94 32.04
C MET A 600 5.16 -1.15 31.25
N ALA A 601 4.39 -2.15 31.64
CA ALA A 601 3.10 -2.47 31.03
C ALA A 601 1.96 -2.06 31.97
N TYR A 602 0.87 -1.53 31.42
CA TYR A 602 -0.36 -1.20 32.15
C TYR A 602 -1.59 -1.76 31.41
N GLU A 603 -2.74 -1.87 32.07
CA GLU A 603 -3.96 -2.34 31.40
C GLU A 603 -4.64 -1.21 30.60
N PRO A 604 -5.04 -1.43 29.33
CA PRO A 604 -5.67 -0.38 28.52
C PRO A 604 -6.89 0.26 29.20
N GLY A 605 -6.99 1.59 29.17
CA GLY A 605 -8.06 2.35 29.85
C GLY A 605 -7.79 2.65 31.33
N ASP A 606 -6.79 2.03 31.96
CA ASP A 606 -6.41 2.31 33.35
C ASP A 606 -5.36 3.43 33.41
N SER A 607 -5.85 4.68 33.39
CA SER A 607 -5.00 5.88 33.43
C SER A 607 -4.22 6.01 34.75
N HIS A 608 -4.74 5.45 35.83
CA HIS A 608 -4.06 5.45 37.13
C HIS A 608 -2.85 4.50 37.13
N ALA A 609 -3.03 3.27 36.64
CA ALA A 609 -1.92 2.34 36.46
C ALA A 609 -0.85 2.90 35.51
N LEU A 610 -1.27 3.62 34.45
CA LEU A 610 -0.34 4.35 33.58
C LEU A 610 0.44 5.43 34.34
N ALA A 611 -0.22 6.23 35.19
CA ALA A 611 0.47 7.24 36.02
C ALA A 611 1.50 6.59 36.95
N VAL A 612 1.17 5.45 37.57
CA VAL A 612 2.10 4.68 38.41
C VAL A 612 3.29 4.16 37.60
N ALA A 613 3.07 3.67 36.39
CA ALA A 613 4.12 3.20 35.50
C ALA A 613 5.08 4.32 35.09
N ILE A 614 4.55 5.48 34.65
CA ILE A 614 5.34 6.68 34.30
C ILE A 614 6.17 7.13 35.51
N ARG A 615 5.52 7.24 36.69
CA ARG A 615 6.22 7.61 37.94
C ARG A 615 7.37 6.65 38.25
N THR A 616 7.16 5.35 38.07
CA THR A 616 8.18 4.31 38.32
C THR A 616 9.37 4.49 37.38
N VAL A 617 9.13 4.78 36.10
CA VAL A 617 10.19 5.01 35.11
C VAL A 617 11.01 6.25 35.46
N LEU A 618 10.34 7.36 35.83
CA LEU A 618 10.99 8.63 36.13
C LEU A 618 11.72 8.66 37.47
N GLN A 619 11.23 7.95 38.49
CA GLN A 619 11.80 7.98 39.85
C GLN A 619 12.92 6.94 40.08
N ASN A 620 13.06 5.93 39.21
CA ASN A 620 14.07 4.87 39.35
C ASN A 620 15.07 4.87 38.17
N PRO A 621 15.96 5.88 38.05
CA PRO A 621 16.76 6.12 36.86
C PRO A 621 17.78 5.00 36.54
N GLU A 622 18.32 4.32 37.56
CA GLU A 622 19.27 3.21 37.36
C GLU A 622 18.58 1.99 36.76
N ASP A 623 17.46 1.56 37.37
CA ASP A 623 16.63 0.47 36.86
C ASP A 623 16.09 0.78 35.46
N THR A 624 15.61 2.01 35.25
CA THR A 624 15.16 2.49 33.94
C THR A 624 16.27 2.43 32.90
N ARG A 625 17.50 2.82 33.23
CA ARG A 625 18.65 2.73 32.31
C ARG A 625 18.95 1.28 31.95
N ALA A 626 18.96 0.37 32.92
CA ALA A 626 19.19 -1.06 32.68
C ALA A 626 18.08 -1.68 31.81
N ARG A 627 16.82 -1.36 32.10
CA ARG A 627 15.63 -1.79 31.34
C ARG A 627 15.69 -1.33 29.88
N THR A 628 15.95 -0.05 29.67
CA THR A 628 16.07 0.56 28.33
C THR A 628 17.21 -0.04 27.52
N LYS A 629 18.35 -0.35 28.17
CA LYS A 629 19.47 -1.03 27.51
C LYS A 629 19.06 -2.42 27.02
N ARG A 630 18.41 -3.23 27.87
CA ARG A 630 17.91 -4.56 27.49
C ARG A 630 16.89 -4.48 26.36
N ALA A 631 15.92 -3.57 26.44
CA ALA A 631 14.94 -3.36 25.38
C ALA A 631 15.61 -3.02 24.05
N ARG A 632 16.59 -2.12 24.05
CA ARG A 632 17.35 -1.74 22.85
C ARG A 632 18.10 -2.92 22.24
N GLU A 633 18.76 -3.73 23.04
CA GLU A 633 19.50 -4.92 22.59
C GLU A 633 18.54 -5.99 22.05
N TYR A 634 17.45 -6.26 22.76
CA TYR A 634 16.40 -7.18 22.34
C TYR A 634 15.80 -6.77 20.98
N VAL A 635 15.40 -5.49 20.83
CA VAL A 635 14.81 -4.99 19.59
C VAL A 635 15.79 -5.00 18.44
N ARG A 636 17.05 -4.59 18.67
CA ARG A 636 18.10 -4.62 17.63
C ARG A 636 18.31 -6.03 17.10
N ASN A 637 18.39 -7.03 17.98
CA ASN A 637 18.72 -8.39 17.57
C ASN A 637 17.55 -9.08 16.86
N ARG A 638 16.30 -8.78 17.24
CA ARG A 638 15.11 -9.47 16.74
C ARG A 638 14.38 -8.75 15.60
N PHE A 639 14.33 -7.42 15.64
CA PHE A 639 13.49 -6.62 14.73
C PHE A 639 14.27 -5.62 13.87
N ALA A 640 15.59 -5.49 14.05
CA ALA A 640 16.46 -4.72 13.16
C ALA A 640 17.38 -5.64 12.33
N SER A 641 16.98 -6.90 12.16
CA SER A 641 17.72 -7.92 11.43
C SER A 641 17.13 -8.14 10.04
N ASP A 642 17.97 -8.65 9.15
CA ASP A 642 17.57 -9.04 7.80
C ASP A 642 16.61 -10.26 7.75
N ALA A 643 16.36 -10.91 8.89
CA ALA A 643 15.53 -12.11 8.98
C ALA A 643 14.11 -11.91 8.43
N PHE A 644 13.50 -10.75 8.67
CA PHE A 644 12.19 -10.39 8.10
C PHE A 644 12.17 -10.51 6.58
N VAL A 645 13.18 -9.94 5.91
CA VAL A 645 13.25 -9.92 4.45
C VAL A 645 13.48 -11.34 3.93
N GLU A 646 14.33 -12.13 4.59
CA GLU A 646 14.59 -13.52 4.20
C GLU A 646 13.32 -14.39 4.33
N THR A 647 12.59 -14.31 5.44
CA THR A 647 11.36 -15.08 5.63
C THR A 647 10.30 -14.72 4.58
N ILE A 648 10.11 -13.42 4.32
CA ILE A 648 9.18 -12.97 3.26
C ILE A 648 9.67 -13.48 1.89
N LEU A 649 10.95 -13.33 1.57
CA LEU A 649 11.52 -13.76 0.29
C LEU A 649 11.36 -15.27 0.07
N ASP A 650 11.59 -16.10 1.09
CA ASP A 650 11.43 -17.55 1.00
C ASP A 650 9.96 -17.94 0.76
N GLY A 651 9.02 -17.28 1.43
CA GLY A 651 7.60 -17.52 1.18
C GLY A 651 7.13 -17.00 -0.18
N LEU A 652 7.66 -15.87 -0.67
CA LEU A 652 7.45 -15.40 -2.04
C LEU A 652 7.96 -16.41 -3.08
N ARG A 653 9.16 -16.96 -2.89
CA ARG A 653 9.72 -18.02 -3.75
C ARG A 653 8.90 -19.31 -3.69
N LYS A 654 8.40 -19.69 -2.51
CA LYS A 654 7.52 -20.84 -2.33
C LYS A 654 6.22 -20.66 -3.11
N ALA A 655 5.57 -19.49 -2.99
CA ALA A 655 4.36 -19.15 -3.72
C ALA A 655 4.59 -19.17 -5.25
N ALA A 656 5.66 -18.54 -5.73
CA ALA A 656 6.05 -18.52 -7.14
C ALA A 656 6.22 -19.94 -7.72
N ARG A 657 6.87 -20.86 -6.99
CA ARG A 657 7.07 -22.25 -7.42
C ARG A 657 5.79 -23.10 -7.41
N GLN A 658 4.86 -22.81 -6.51
CA GLN A 658 3.63 -23.59 -6.33
C GLN A 658 2.54 -23.24 -7.36
N ALA A 659 2.64 -22.08 -8.02
CA ALA A 659 1.68 -21.60 -9.02
C ALA A 659 1.40 -22.62 -10.16
N GLY A 660 2.38 -23.44 -10.54
CA GLY A 660 2.22 -24.49 -11.57
C GLY A 660 1.31 -25.65 -11.19
N ARG A 661 0.84 -25.75 -9.93
CA ARG A 661 0.01 -26.87 -9.43
C ARG A 661 -1.40 -26.47 -8.97
N SER A 662 -1.72 -25.18 -8.84
CA SER A 662 -2.90 -24.69 -8.09
C SER A 662 -3.86 -23.76 -8.88
N CYS A 663 -3.76 -23.71 -10.21
CA CYS A 663 -4.54 -22.77 -11.05
C CYS A 663 -6.08 -22.93 -10.95
N VAL A 664 -6.59 -24.04 -10.39
CA VAL A 664 -8.02 -24.38 -10.44
C VAL A 664 -8.87 -23.75 -9.32
N ARG A 665 -8.29 -23.18 -8.24
CA ARG A 665 -9.07 -22.77 -7.05
C ARG A 665 -9.39 -21.27 -6.88
N ARG A 666 -8.82 -20.37 -7.68
CA ARG A 666 -8.91 -18.91 -7.45
C ARG A 666 -10.17 -18.30 -8.08
N ARG A 667 -11.34 -18.50 -7.48
CA ARG A 667 -12.56 -17.71 -7.80
C ARG A 667 -13.14 -17.03 -6.56
N ALA A 668 -12.25 -16.56 -5.68
CA ALA A 668 -12.65 -16.05 -4.37
C ALA A 668 -12.90 -14.54 -4.42
N VAL A 669 -11.98 -13.76 -4.99
CA VAL A 669 -12.06 -12.30 -5.02
C VAL A 669 -12.63 -11.82 -6.34
N GLY A 670 -12.09 -12.26 -7.47
CA GLY A 670 -12.57 -11.91 -8.82
C GLY A 670 -13.99 -12.43 -9.08
N GLY A 671 -14.40 -13.54 -8.48
CA GLY A 671 -15.79 -13.99 -8.46
C GLY A 671 -16.78 -12.95 -7.90
N LEU A 672 -16.32 -12.05 -7.02
CA LEU A 672 -17.12 -11.02 -6.35
C LEU A 672 -17.18 -9.70 -7.14
N PHE A 673 -16.25 -9.47 -8.09
CA PHE A 673 -16.13 -8.21 -8.82
C PHE A 673 -16.24 -8.37 -10.35
N LEU A 674 -15.62 -9.41 -10.92
CA LEU A 674 -15.39 -9.55 -12.37
C LEU A 674 -16.48 -10.31 -13.14
N LYS A 675 -17.31 -11.14 -12.48
CA LYS A 675 -18.35 -11.95 -13.15
C LYS A 675 -19.77 -11.39 -13.06
N GLU A 676 -20.09 -10.62 -12.04
CA GLU A 676 -21.41 -9.99 -11.89
C GLU A 676 -21.38 -8.49 -12.21
N GLY A 677 -20.20 -7.93 -12.47
CA GLY A 677 -19.94 -6.51 -12.22
C GLY A 677 -20.14 -6.22 -10.74
N LEU A 678 -19.51 -5.17 -10.20
CA LEU A 678 -20.25 -4.47 -9.15
C LEU A 678 -21.62 -4.15 -9.77
N PRO A 679 -22.76 -4.37 -9.08
CA PRO A 679 -23.99 -3.74 -9.51
C PRO A 679 -23.70 -2.24 -9.48
N VAL A 680 -23.28 -1.70 -10.64
CA VAL A 680 -23.44 -0.30 -10.95
C VAL A 680 -24.91 -0.11 -10.66
N PRO A 681 -25.31 0.75 -9.71
CA PRO A 681 -26.69 1.12 -9.65
C PRO A 681 -26.94 1.74 -11.02
N GLN A 682 -27.55 0.98 -11.94
CA GLN A 682 -28.65 1.57 -12.67
C GLN A 682 -29.46 2.18 -11.55
N LYS A 683 -29.39 3.51 -11.41
CA LYS A 683 -30.20 4.23 -10.44
C LYS A 683 -31.61 3.74 -10.74
N ILE A 684 -32.12 2.84 -9.90
CA ILE A 684 -33.47 2.37 -10.07
C ILE A 684 -34.28 3.53 -9.54
N TRP A 685 -34.72 4.36 -10.48
CA TRP A 685 -35.59 5.48 -10.19
C TRP A 685 -36.96 4.90 -9.85
N THR A 686 -37.46 5.31 -8.71
CA THR A 686 -38.81 5.02 -8.25
C THR A 686 -39.56 6.34 -8.19
N ARG A 687 -40.89 6.27 -8.22
CA ARG A 687 -41.73 7.44 -8.05
C ARG A 687 -42.54 7.26 -6.78
N PRO A 688 -42.03 7.74 -5.62
CA PRO A 688 -42.72 7.59 -4.36
C PRO A 688 -44.13 8.18 -4.42
N LYS A 689 -45.05 7.56 -3.70
CA LYS A 689 -46.45 7.97 -3.62
C LYS A 689 -46.85 8.20 -2.16
N LEU A 690 -47.71 9.18 -1.96
CA LEU A 690 -48.38 9.43 -0.69
C LEU A 690 -49.89 9.33 -0.91
N TYR A 691 -50.52 8.34 -0.28
CA TYR A 691 -51.97 8.27 -0.16
C TYR A 691 -52.42 9.10 1.04
N HIS A 692 -53.54 9.79 0.89
CA HIS A 692 -54.14 10.60 1.95
C HIS A 692 -55.61 10.22 2.16
N ALA A 693 -56.07 10.16 3.41
CA ALA A 693 -57.45 9.83 3.74
C ALA A 693 -57.92 10.56 5.02
N ALA A 694 -59.24 10.71 5.14
CA ALA A 694 -59.88 11.08 6.40
C ALA A 694 -59.73 9.97 7.46
N GLU A 695 -60.03 10.26 8.72
CA GLU A 695 -59.81 9.34 9.85
C GLU A 695 -60.43 7.94 9.65
N THR A 696 -61.61 7.86 9.04
CA THR A 696 -62.33 6.62 8.75
C THR A 696 -62.32 6.21 7.28
N GLY A 697 -61.63 6.96 6.41
CA GLY A 697 -61.57 6.69 4.97
C GLY A 697 -60.59 5.58 4.59
N GLU A 698 -60.85 4.91 3.47
CA GLU A 698 -59.90 3.96 2.86
C GLU A 698 -58.89 4.68 1.96
N PHE A 699 -57.69 4.11 1.81
CA PHE A 699 -56.72 4.59 0.83
C PHE A 699 -57.15 4.15 -0.57
N THR A 700 -57.30 5.11 -1.49
CA THR A 700 -57.70 4.86 -2.87
C THR A 700 -56.75 5.57 -3.83
N GLU A 701 -56.58 5.03 -5.04
CA GLU A 701 -55.72 5.63 -6.08
C GLU A 701 -56.11 7.07 -6.42
N SER A 702 -57.41 7.41 -6.31
CA SER A 702 -57.93 8.76 -6.52
C SER A 702 -57.44 9.80 -5.50
N HIS A 703 -56.86 9.36 -4.37
CA HIS A 703 -56.35 10.20 -3.29
C HIS A 703 -54.83 9.99 -3.10
N THR A 704 -54.09 10.08 -4.20
CA THR A 704 -52.65 9.82 -4.25
C THR A 704 -51.89 11.02 -4.79
N ILE A 705 -50.81 11.39 -4.11
CA ILE A 705 -49.88 12.44 -4.52
C ILE A 705 -48.56 11.76 -4.92
N TYR A 706 -48.05 12.12 -6.08
CA TYR A 706 -46.81 11.56 -6.61
C TYR A 706 -45.66 12.55 -6.35
N ALA A 707 -44.53 12.04 -5.88
CA ALA A 707 -43.30 12.79 -5.88
C ALA A 707 -42.65 12.79 -7.28
N ASP A 708 -41.60 13.60 -7.43
CA ASP A 708 -40.64 13.44 -8.53
C ASP A 708 -39.95 12.08 -8.45
N GLU A 709 -39.36 11.63 -9.55
CA GLU A 709 -38.58 10.40 -9.56
C GLU A 709 -37.34 10.53 -8.66
N MET A 710 -37.11 9.51 -7.83
CA MET A 710 -36.01 9.46 -6.87
C MET A 710 -35.28 8.11 -6.98
N PRO A 711 -33.95 8.05 -6.84
CA PRO A 711 -33.23 6.80 -6.88
C PRO A 711 -33.40 6.02 -5.56
N ILE A 712 -33.32 4.69 -5.59
CA ILE A 712 -33.06 3.92 -4.36
C ILE A 712 -31.79 4.44 -3.68
N GLY A 713 -31.90 4.90 -2.43
CA GLY A 713 -30.85 5.58 -1.68
C GLY A 713 -31.41 6.60 -0.68
N PRO A 714 -30.60 7.58 -0.24
CA PRO A 714 -31.04 8.70 0.59
C PRO A 714 -32.12 9.51 -0.12
N PHE A 715 -33.15 9.92 0.61
CA PHE A 715 -34.25 10.69 0.08
C PHE A 715 -34.71 11.78 1.04
N VAL A 716 -35.09 12.91 0.47
CA VAL A 716 -35.90 13.95 1.10
C VAL A 716 -37.10 14.19 0.21
N VAL A 717 -38.30 13.91 0.70
CA VAL A 717 -39.53 14.09 -0.06
C VAL A 717 -40.54 14.86 0.78
N ALA A 718 -41.23 15.81 0.15
CA ALA A 718 -42.28 16.58 0.79
C ALA A 718 -43.55 16.54 -0.06
N PHE A 719 -44.70 16.48 0.60
CA PHE A 719 -46.00 16.46 -0.03
C PHE A 719 -46.89 17.50 0.62
N ASP A 720 -47.52 18.33 -0.19
CA ASP A 720 -48.59 19.23 0.23
C ASP A 720 -49.93 18.52 0.02
N ILE A 721 -50.75 18.44 1.07
CA ILE A 721 -52.00 17.67 1.07
C ILE A 721 -53.12 18.60 0.57
N PRO A 722 -53.76 18.31 -0.58
CA PRO A 722 -54.64 19.27 -1.26
C PRO A 722 -56.06 19.33 -0.69
N VAL A 723 -56.37 18.51 0.32
CA VAL A 723 -57.72 18.38 0.90
C VAL A 723 -57.67 18.57 2.41
N SER A 724 -58.71 19.17 2.96
CA SER A 724 -58.85 19.35 4.41
C SER A 724 -59.37 18.08 5.10
N GLY A 725 -59.09 17.96 6.40
CA GLY A 725 -59.52 16.84 7.24
C GLY A 725 -58.68 15.57 7.10
N CYS A 726 -57.46 15.63 6.56
CA CYS A 726 -56.63 14.45 6.36
C CYS A 726 -55.94 13.99 7.65
N ALA A 727 -56.43 12.90 8.25
CA ALA A 727 -55.89 12.33 9.49
C ALA A 727 -55.11 11.01 9.28
N ARG A 728 -55.04 10.49 8.05
CA ARG A 728 -54.31 9.26 7.72
C ARG A 728 -53.48 9.45 6.45
N LEU A 729 -52.21 9.08 6.53
CA LEU A 729 -51.26 9.12 5.42
C LEU A 729 -50.64 7.75 5.22
N ARG A 730 -50.43 7.33 3.97
CA ARG A 730 -49.66 6.12 3.65
C ARG A 730 -48.59 6.47 2.64
N PHE A 731 -47.34 6.24 3.01
CA PHE A 731 -46.19 6.49 2.15
C PHE A 731 -45.65 5.18 1.59
N ASP A 732 -45.59 5.14 0.25
CA ASP A 732 -45.11 4.00 -0.52
C ASP A 732 -43.95 4.47 -1.39
N TYR A 733 -42.75 3.99 -1.07
CA TYR A 733 -41.53 4.46 -1.75
C TYR A 733 -41.33 3.83 -3.15
N THR A 734 -41.76 2.58 -3.31
CA THR A 734 -41.65 1.83 -4.57
C THR A 734 -42.65 0.68 -4.61
N GLU A 735 -43.30 0.46 -5.76
CA GLU A 735 -44.25 -0.65 -5.95
C GLU A 735 -43.63 -1.83 -6.72
N ARG A 736 -42.31 -1.81 -6.91
CA ARG A 736 -41.65 -2.74 -7.86
C ARG A 736 -40.62 -3.64 -7.22
N LEU A 737 -40.06 -3.25 -6.07
CA LEU A 737 -38.84 -3.86 -5.54
C LEU A 737 -38.90 -4.05 -4.02
N PRO A 738 -38.41 -5.19 -3.50
CA PRO A 738 -38.17 -5.35 -2.07
C PRO A 738 -37.06 -4.40 -1.60
N ILE A 739 -37.33 -3.65 -0.54
CA ILE A 739 -36.41 -2.63 -0.01
C ILE A 739 -36.28 -2.71 1.51
N SER A 740 -35.11 -2.33 2.02
CA SER A 740 -34.94 -1.85 3.39
C SER A 740 -35.15 -0.35 3.39
N MET A 741 -35.87 0.18 4.37
CA MET A 741 -36.06 1.63 4.54
C MET A 741 -35.76 2.03 5.98
N THR A 742 -34.98 3.09 6.14
CA THR A 742 -34.72 3.74 7.42
C THR A 742 -35.23 5.18 7.36
N LEU A 743 -36.09 5.55 8.31
CA LEU A 743 -36.64 6.90 8.39
C LEU A 743 -35.88 7.71 9.44
N ALA A 744 -35.10 8.69 9.00
CA ALA A 744 -34.34 9.56 9.89
C ALA A 744 -35.27 10.59 10.57
N SER A 745 -36.19 11.19 9.81
CA SER A 745 -37.20 12.11 10.35
C SER A 745 -38.48 12.15 9.53
N ALA A 746 -39.62 12.34 10.21
CA ALA A 746 -40.89 12.71 9.62
C ALA A 746 -41.38 14.01 10.29
N ARG A 747 -41.60 15.05 9.48
CA ARG A 747 -42.15 16.34 9.92
C ARG A 747 -43.52 16.51 9.29
N ILE A 748 -44.54 16.71 10.11
CA ILE A 748 -45.93 16.84 9.66
C ILE A 748 -46.48 18.15 10.21
N TRP A 749 -47.03 18.98 9.34
CA TRP A 749 -47.64 20.26 9.69
C TRP A 749 -49.16 20.13 9.68
N ALA A 750 -49.80 20.63 10.73
CA ALA A 750 -51.26 20.62 10.85
C ALA A 750 -51.91 21.71 9.98
N GLU A 751 -53.17 21.49 9.57
CA GLU A 751 -53.95 22.48 8.79
C GLU A 751 -54.14 23.82 9.51
N ASN A 752 -54.25 23.79 10.84
CA ASN A 752 -54.37 24.99 11.67
C ASN A 752 -53.02 25.65 12.01
N GLY A 753 -51.92 25.20 11.41
CA GLY A 753 -50.57 25.69 11.64
C GLY A 753 -49.82 24.95 12.77
N GLY A 754 -48.48 24.97 12.67
CA GLY A 754 -47.59 24.30 13.63
C GLY A 754 -47.26 22.85 13.27
N LEU A 755 -46.17 22.35 13.87
CA LEU A 755 -45.68 20.97 13.68
C LEU A 755 -46.40 20.03 14.65
N LEU A 756 -46.80 18.84 14.19
CA LEU A 756 -47.30 17.78 15.08
C LEU A 756 -46.15 17.24 15.95
N ALA A 757 -46.42 17.04 17.23
CA ALA A 757 -45.50 16.39 18.14
C ALA A 757 -45.46 14.86 17.89
N PRO A 758 -44.36 14.15 18.19
CA PRO A 758 -44.24 12.71 17.93
C PRO A 758 -45.36 11.85 18.55
N GLU A 759 -45.87 12.22 19.73
CA GLU A 759 -46.98 11.57 20.44
C GLU A 759 -48.35 11.75 19.78
N GLU A 760 -48.43 12.62 18.76
CA GLU A 760 -49.61 12.83 17.94
C GLU A 760 -49.60 12.00 16.65
N ILE A 761 -48.53 11.23 16.42
CA ILE A 761 -48.30 10.45 15.21
C ILE A 761 -48.15 8.98 15.60
N LEU A 762 -49.09 8.15 15.17
CA LEU A 762 -49.00 6.69 15.29
C LEU A 762 -48.54 6.10 13.96
N LEU A 763 -47.44 5.34 13.97
CA LEU A 763 -46.91 4.66 12.79
C LEU A 763 -47.30 3.18 12.79
N GLU A 764 -47.94 2.76 11.70
CA GLU A 764 -48.26 1.38 11.35
C GLU A 764 -47.49 1.01 10.08
N THR A 765 -47.02 -0.23 9.97
CA THR A 765 -46.28 -0.67 8.77
C THR A 765 -46.41 -2.16 8.54
N ASN A 766 -46.35 -2.57 7.26
CA ASN A 766 -46.26 -3.97 6.87
C ASN A 766 -44.80 -4.48 6.77
N GLY A 767 -43.81 -3.62 7.06
CA GLY A 767 -42.40 -3.97 7.08
C GLY A 767 -41.98 -4.66 8.38
N ILE A 768 -41.00 -5.56 8.29
CA ILE A 768 -40.41 -6.22 9.47
C ILE A 768 -39.40 -5.26 10.10
N ALA A 769 -39.62 -4.87 11.35
CA ALA A 769 -38.72 -3.97 12.07
C ALA A 769 -37.33 -4.59 12.25
N THR A 770 -36.30 -3.87 11.82
CA THR A 770 -34.87 -4.22 12.00
C THR A 770 -34.14 -3.26 12.94
N GLY A 771 -34.80 -2.17 13.32
CA GLY A 771 -34.32 -1.17 14.28
C GLY A 771 -35.45 -0.25 14.71
N LYS A 772 -35.14 0.79 15.52
CA LYS A 772 -36.17 1.72 16.05
C LYS A 772 -36.93 2.50 14.97
N ARG A 773 -36.33 2.70 13.79
CA ARG A 773 -36.91 3.43 12.63
C ARG A 773 -36.53 2.79 11.30
N SER A 774 -36.32 1.48 11.30
CA SER A 774 -35.81 0.74 10.14
C SER A 774 -36.65 -0.49 9.93
N TRP A 775 -37.04 -0.73 8.68
CA TRP A 775 -37.91 -1.83 8.30
C TRP A 775 -37.46 -2.45 6.98
N ASN A 776 -37.56 -3.77 6.91
CA ASN A 776 -37.40 -4.52 5.67
C ASN A 776 -38.77 -4.86 5.09
N PHE A 777 -38.98 -4.46 3.83
CA PHE A 777 -40.18 -4.70 3.05
C PHE A 777 -39.88 -5.73 1.97
N PHE A 778 -40.40 -6.94 2.17
CA PHE A 778 -40.19 -8.07 1.27
C PHE A 778 -41.27 -8.15 0.18
N THR A 779 -42.30 -7.31 0.28
CA THR A 779 -43.36 -7.16 -0.71
C THR A 779 -43.01 -6.03 -1.67
N THR A 780 -43.60 -6.04 -2.87
CA THR A 780 -43.55 -4.92 -3.81
C THR A 780 -44.57 -3.83 -3.45
N ASP A 781 -44.97 -3.74 -2.17
CA ASP A 781 -45.96 -2.77 -1.69
C ASP A 781 -45.58 -2.35 -0.25
N PRO A 782 -44.50 -1.58 -0.07
CA PRO A 782 -43.99 -1.17 1.23
C PRO A 782 -44.89 -0.05 1.80
N GLN A 783 -45.58 -0.33 2.90
CA GLN A 783 -46.54 0.60 3.50
C GLN A 783 -46.00 1.20 4.79
N LEU A 784 -45.84 2.52 4.82
CA LEU A 784 -45.69 3.30 6.06
C LEU A 784 -46.94 4.14 6.28
N VAL A 785 -47.81 3.68 7.19
CA VAL A 785 -49.10 4.31 7.48
C VAL A 785 -48.99 5.15 8.74
N LEU A 786 -49.21 6.46 8.61
CA LEU A 786 -49.22 7.42 9.71
C LEU A 786 -50.66 7.79 10.04
N ARG A 787 -51.10 7.53 11.27
CA ARG A 787 -52.36 8.05 11.82
C ARG A 787 -52.07 9.26 12.69
N LEU A 788 -52.82 10.32 12.46
CA LEU A 788 -52.57 11.64 13.02
C LEU A 788 -53.73 12.03 13.92
N LYS A 789 -53.44 12.59 15.11
CA LYS A 789 -54.48 13.13 16.01
C LYS A 789 -55.10 14.43 15.49
N ARG A 790 -54.42 15.13 14.58
CA ARG A 790 -54.88 16.37 13.94
C ARG A 790 -54.70 16.29 12.42
N PRO A 791 -55.60 16.89 11.63
CA PRO A 791 -55.47 16.92 10.18
C PRO A 791 -54.17 17.57 9.70
N ALA A 792 -53.49 16.94 8.74
CA ALA A 792 -52.24 17.43 8.16
C ALA A 792 -52.45 18.20 6.86
N ALA A 793 -51.74 19.32 6.73
CA ALA A 793 -51.63 20.10 5.50
C ALA A 793 -50.37 19.75 4.69
N ARG A 794 -49.30 19.32 5.37
CA ARG A 794 -48.02 19.00 4.71
C ARG A 794 -47.26 17.93 5.47
N ILE A 795 -46.51 17.09 4.75
CA ILE A 795 -45.55 16.14 5.31
C ILE A 795 -44.20 16.24 4.60
N GLN A 796 -43.11 16.10 5.34
CA GLN A 796 -41.76 15.92 4.84
C GLN A 796 -41.13 14.69 5.50
N LEU A 797 -40.56 13.82 4.66
CA LEU A 797 -39.87 12.61 5.06
C LEU A 797 -38.40 12.70 4.63
N LEU A 798 -37.50 12.39 5.55
CA LEU A 798 -36.07 12.21 5.30
C LEU A 798 -35.70 10.79 5.73
N GLY A 799 -35.07 10.06 4.84
CA GLY A 799 -34.66 8.69 5.12
C GLY A 799 -33.70 8.14 4.07
N GLU A 800 -33.49 6.84 4.13
CA GLU A 800 -32.65 6.08 3.20
C GLU A 800 -33.38 4.80 2.81
N THR A 801 -33.31 4.42 1.54
CA THR A 801 -33.75 3.13 1.04
C THR A 801 -32.60 2.32 0.44
N ARG A 802 -32.66 1.00 0.57
CA ARG A 802 -31.69 0.07 0.00
C ARG A 802 -32.42 -1.12 -0.61
N LEU A 803 -31.91 -1.67 -1.71
CA LEU A 803 -32.40 -2.95 -2.22
C LEU A 803 -32.02 -4.07 -1.24
N LEU A 804 -32.95 -5.00 -1.01
CA LEU A 804 -32.65 -6.21 -0.26
C LEU A 804 -31.88 -7.19 -1.15
N SER A 805 -30.75 -7.72 -0.64
CA SER A 805 -29.91 -8.68 -1.37
C SER A 805 -30.56 -10.07 -1.45
N ALA A 806 -30.09 -10.92 -2.37
CA ALA A 806 -30.49 -12.32 -2.45
C ALA A 806 -30.21 -13.09 -1.14
N ALA A 807 -29.15 -12.73 -0.42
CA ALA A 807 -28.83 -13.28 0.90
C ALA A 807 -29.84 -12.88 1.98
N SER A 808 -30.31 -11.62 1.98
CA SER A 808 -31.36 -11.16 2.90
C SER A 808 -32.72 -11.84 2.63
N LEU A 809 -33.01 -12.16 1.36
CA LEU A 809 -34.17 -12.95 0.97
C LEU A 809 -34.06 -14.42 1.44
N LEU A 810 -32.86 -15.01 1.37
CA LEU A 810 -32.55 -16.35 1.89
C LEU A 810 -32.59 -16.43 3.42
N ASP A 811 -32.13 -15.38 4.13
CA ASP A 811 -32.15 -15.33 5.60
C ASP A 811 -33.58 -15.23 6.14
N VAL A 812 -34.47 -14.52 5.44
CA VAL A 812 -35.92 -14.56 5.72
C VAL A 812 -36.52 -15.90 5.35
N THR A 813 -36.05 -16.57 4.30
CA THR A 813 -36.50 -17.94 3.97
C THR A 813 -36.09 -18.93 5.07
N ARG A 814 -34.90 -18.78 5.66
CA ARG A 814 -34.46 -19.55 6.84
C ARG A 814 -35.27 -19.19 8.08
N ARG A 815 -35.42 -17.90 8.41
CA ARG A 815 -36.20 -17.46 9.59
C ARG A 815 -37.68 -17.77 9.47
N LEU A 816 -38.27 -17.71 8.28
CA LEU A 816 -39.62 -18.19 8.02
C LEU A 816 -39.68 -19.71 8.10
N ASN A 817 -38.70 -20.46 7.61
CA ASN A 817 -38.64 -21.91 7.81
C ASN A 817 -38.44 -22.29 9.28
N ASP A 818 -37.69 -21.52 10.05
CA ASP A 818 -37.46 -21.71 11.48
C ASP A 818 -38.67 -21.26 12.29
N PHE A 819 -39.35 -20.19 11.90
CA PHE A 819 -40.64 -19.77 12.47
C PHE A 819 -41.73 -20.77 12.11
N THR A 820 -41.76 -21.30 10.89
CA THR A 820 -42.69 -22.34 10.46
C THR A 820 -42.36 -23.66 11.14
N ARG A 821 -41.08 -24.00 11.40
CA ARG A 821 -40.67 -25.15 12.22
C ARG A 821 -41.01 -24.97 13.70
N GLN A 822 -40.80 -23.78 14.28
CA GLN A 822 -41.18 -23.48 15.66
C GLN A 822 -42.71 -23.46 15.82
N GLN A 823 -43.45 -22.96 14.82
CA GLN A 823 -44.90 -23.05 14.75
C GLN A 823 -45.35 -24.49 14.49
N GLN A 824 -44.65 -25.30 13.67
CA GLN A 824 -44.97 -26.71 13.46
C GLN A 824 -44.69 -27.55 14.71
N VAL A 825 -43.65 -27.22 15.48
CA VAL A 825 -43.37 -27.81 16.80
C VAL A 825 -44.43 -27.37 17.83
N ARG A 826 -44.90 -26.12 17.78
CA ARG A 826 -46.04 -25.64 18.59
C ARG A 826 -47.39 -26.20 18.14
N ILE A 827 -47.61 -26.41 16.85
CA ILE A 827 -48.81 -26.99 16.24
C ILE A 827 -48.85 -28.48 16.54
N ASN A 828 -47.75 -29.22 16.43
CA ASN A 828 -47.69 -30.62 16.84
C ASN A 828 -47.85 -30.77 18.38
N ALA A 829 -47.51 -29.75 19.17
CA ALA A 829 -47.81 -29.69 20.60
C ALA A 829 -49.26 -29.25 20.92
N LEU A 830 -49.94 -28.57 19.99
CA LEU A 830 -51.33 -28.11 20.11
C LEU A 830 -52.34 -28.99 19.36
N GLU A 831 -51.90 -29.94 18.52
CA GLU A 831 -52.73 -30.90 17.79
C GLU A 831 -53.41 -31.94 18.72
N THR A 832 -53.16 -31.89 20.03
CA THR A 832 -53.99 -32.57 21.04
C THR A 832 -55.25 -31.80 21.43
N SER A 833 -55.48 -30.57 20.96
CA SER A 833 -56.77 -29.89 21.14
C SER A 833 -57.06 -28.77 20.13
N LEU A 834 -58.11 -29.01 19.33
CA LEU A 834 -58.99 -28.06 18.63
C LEU A 834 -58.52 -27.40 17.31
N SER A 835 -59.38 -27.58 16.31
CA SER A 835 -59.33 -27.08 14.94
C SER A 835 -59.67 -25.59 14.81
N TRP A 836 -58.85 -24.81 14.10
CA TRP A 836 -59.25 -23.51 13.54
C TRP A 836 -58.78 -23.35 12.09
N ARG A 837 -59.67 -22.78 11.26
CA ARG A 837 -59.51 -22.54 9.81
C ARG A 837 -58.61 -21.33 9.57
N LEU A 838 -57.55 -21.50 8.77
CA LEU A 838 -56.73 -20.41 8.22
C LEU A 838 -57.41 -19.75 7.00
N THR A 839 -57.39 -18.42 6.95
CA THR A 839 -57.91 -17.57 5.88
C THR A 839 -56.97 -17.49 4.66
N HIS A 840 -57.56 -17.08 3.54
CA HIS A 840 -57.15 -17.34 2.15
C HIS A 840 -55.81 -16.79 1.57
N PRO A 841 -55.02 -15.86 2.16
CA PRO A 841 -53.80 -15.35 1.50
C PRO A 841 -52.61 -16.33 1.49
N LEU A 842 -52.45 -17.15 2.54
CA LEU A 842 -51.29 -18.03 2.71
C LEU A 842 -51.27 -19.22 1.73
N ARG A 843 -52.43 -19.69 1.27
CA ARG A 843 -52.51 -20.78 0.27
C ARG A 843 -51.93 -20.39 -1.08
N ARG A 844 -52.09 -19.14 -1.53
CA ARG A 844 -51.56 -18.66 -2.83
C ARG A 844 -50.03 -18.56 -2.84
N MET A 845 -49.44 -18.15 -1.73
CA MET A 845 -47.98 -18.05 -1.61
C MET A 845 -47.32 -19.44 -1.57
N VAL A 846 -47.94 -20.40 -0.87
CA VAL A 846 -47.47 -21.80 -0.82
C VAL A 846 -47.64 -22.54 -2.16
N SER A 847 -48.69 -22.25 -2.94
CA SER A 847 -48.86 -22.83 -4.29
C SER A 847 -47.82 -22.30 -5.29
N SER A 848 -47.45 -21.02 -5.21
CA SER A 848 -46.44 -20.42 -6.10
C SER A 848 -45.02 -20.91 -5.78
N LEU A 849 -44.72 -21.17 -4.51
CA LEU A 849 -43.43 -21.71 -4.08
C LEU A 849 -43.26 -23.21 -4.41
N ARG A 850 -44.34 -23.99 -4.43
CA ARG A 850 -44.30 -25.39 -4.89
C ARG A 850 -43.94 -25.51 -6.37
N ALA A 851 -44.43 -24.60 -7.23
CA ALA A 851 -44.11 -24.60 -8.66
C ALA A 851 -42.60 -24.40 -8.93
N ILE A 852 -41.91 -23.62 -8.10
CA ILE A 852 -40.46 -23.37 -8.22
C ILE A 852 -39.64 -24.59 -7.75
N SER A 853 -40.16 -25.36 -6.78
CA SER A 853 -39.48 -26.57 -6.28
C SER A 853 -39.67 -27.82 -7.17
N VAL A 854 -40.76 -27.92 -7.93
CA VAL A 854 -41.05 -29.06 -8.81
C VAL A 854 -40.35 -28.94 -10.18
N GLY A 855 -40.05 -27.72 -10.63
CA GLY A 855 -39.31 -27.46 -11.88
C GLY A 855 -37.86 -27.97 -11.91
N ARG A 856 -37.25 -28.29 -10.76
CA ARG A 856 -35.86 -28.80 -10.67
C ARG A 856 -35.73 -30.32 -10.56
N ARG A 857 -36.84 -31.08 -10.66
CA ARG A 857 -36.81 -32.55 -10.62
C ARG A 857 -37.09 -33.25 -11.96
N ARG A 858 -37.24 -32.51 -13.07
CA ARG A 858 -37.54 -33.08 -14.40
C ARG A 858 -36.43 -32.98 -15.45
N GLU A 859 -35.25 -32.47 -15.12
CA GLU A 859 -34.10 -32.41 -16.05
C GLU A 859 -32.97 -33.41 -15.72
N ARG A 860 -33.27 -34.49 -14.98
CA ARG A 860 -32.28 -35.56 -14.71
C ARG A 860 -32.70 -36.97 -15.09
N ASP A 861 -33.89 -37.15 -15.67
CA ASP A 861 -34.35 -38.41 -16.26
C ASP A 861 -35.03 -38.09 -17.61
N ASP A 862 -34.24 -37.85 -18.65
CA ASP A 862 -34.47 -38.26 -20.05
C ASP A 862 -33.52 -37.51 -21.02
N ARG A 863 -32.50 -38.24 -21.50
CA ARG A 863 -31.55 -37.99 -22.61
C ARG A 863 -30.60 -36.79 -22.53
#